data_AF-A0A6V7XA34-F1
#
_entry.id   AF-A0A6V7XA34-F1
#
_cell.length_a   1.000
_cell.length_b   1.000
_cell.length_c   1.000
_cell.angle_alpha   90.00
_cell.angle_beta   90.00
_cell.angle_gamma   90.00
#
_symmetry.space_group_name_H-M   'P 1'
#
loop_
_entity.id
_entity.type
_entity.pdbx_description
1 polymer ?
#
loop_
_entity_poly.entity_id
_entity_poly.type
_entity_poly.pdbx_seq_one_letter_code
_entity_poly.pdbx_strand_id
1 'polypeptide(L)'
;MSFNNGQNGPSPNKRPRFFIENLLPHLFNTTQRGAGTTLKNYYRQIDYETQFNSKFKMMGTTGKFIIEKLPENPEELLRKIIQECMDQTVEASKNQSINPDRLGALISSQLLDNDIWIPIRKIEKDTIDNILTRFQLVSQSKIEKGSLHGHPFTIKVQTLGISSLSTNQSIRGRAPKDKSADDFQLRDELFIKIVNQNNLCLFYALEITRKYFTKELGARWNFTRYMQNKKRQLEDVFELLKAAKIPNDLPEYDAVVYVPIVVNFWNNQYKETGYKFKVFVFGSVNEKPIFKYGNENFNVPIAIFHSNNHFDGLRNVGGMFGFKHKYCFTCEKKYRKSKEHDVKCKSLCRFCGRIGSERPCMATANFFKKCDDCGKKYLNEECYNYHKKGSNCRQTKICEKCGVIWSIKNYKREEQKQHVCGQKWCQICRQYHSIDRGCFIRPLEPKKSVPYRLVTFDFEATQNEKINNVNEERRLHKVNFIAATVTCTKCMEDGKIWRSPLNQNVISCSICGNNRSVTFSHQPFNQTKVDKQTITQNPLKDFIQWILFELNPQYSTMAFSHNGGRYDMVMVFREIYLKGVVPSMIRRGNKLYELKIPRNNKCNEVIFRDSYNLCPVALGKLIGAFGLQVTEKQFFPHLANIPENYGRTLQQLPLKSDYLYGGMPPQKQNEFDKWYEEEKNHQFCLDEALAEYCTNDVQILTEALIAFRKKFMEISKKKIHNLDHLKKGLIF
;
A
#
# COMPACT_ATOMS: atom_id res chain seq x y z
N MET A 1 44.57 17.45 -10.60
CA MET A 1 44.64 16.28 -11.49
C MET A 1 43.23 15.80 -11.74
N SER A 2 42.94 15.54 -13.00
CA SER A 2 41.63 15.64 -13.64
C SER A 2 40.66 14.52 -13.29
N PHE A 3 39.38 14.87 -13.27
CA PHE A 3 38.24 13.97 -13.18
C PHE A 3 38.20 13.00 -14.38
N ASN A 4 37.90 11.72 -14.12
CA ASN A 4 37.30 10.84 -15.13
C ASN A 4 36.30 9.88 -14.46
N ASN A 5 35.01 10.16 -14.70
CA ASN A 5 33.87 9.31 -14.38
C ASN A 5 33.73 8.26 -15.49
N GLY A 6 33.98 6.99 -15.18
CA GLY A 6 33.71 5.87 -16.09
C GLY A 6 32.22 5.51 -16.10
N GLN A 7 31.48 6.10 -17.05
CA GLN A 7 30.21 5.54 -17.54
C GLN A 7 30.52 4.44 -18.55
N ASN A 8 30.36 3.17 -18.15
CA ASN A 8 30.21 2.07 -19.12
C ASN A 8 28.73 1.85 -19.38
N GLY A 9 28.16 2.69 -20.24
CA GLY A 9 26.91 2.39 -20.93
C GLY A 9 27.15 1.37 -22.04
N PRO A 10 26.19 0.47 -22.35
CA PRO A 10 26.33 -0.44 -23.47
C PRO A 10 26.27 0.31 -24.81
N SER A 11 27.18 -0.07 -25.71
CA SER A 11 27.42 0.49 -27.05
C SER A 11 26.14 0.68 -27.90
N PRO A 12 25.98 1.83 -28.60
CA PRO A 12 24.85 2.09 -29.48
C PRO A 12 25.17 1.62 -30.90
N ASN A 13 25.25 0.31 -31.14
CA ASN A 13 25.23 -0.22 -32.52
C ASN A 13 25.00 -1.73 -32.52
N LYS A 14 23.72 -2.10 -32.67
CA LYS A 14 23.13 -3.36 -33.19
C LYS A 14 21.75 -3.53 -32.55
N ARG A 15 20.73 -2.85 -33.10
CA ARG A 15 19.33 -3.26 -32.91
C ARG A 15 18.86 -4.02 -34.16
N PRO A 16 18.06 -5.08 -34.02
CA PRO A 16 17.67 -5.95 -35.14
C PRO A 16 16.72 -5.23 -36.13
N ARG A 17 16.97 -5.36 -37.43
CA ARG A 17 16.22 -4.80 -38.57
C ARG A 17 14.85 -5.48 -38.82
N PHE A 18 14.12 -5.90 -37.79
CA PHE A 18 12.87 -6.69 -37.96
C PHE A 18 11.58 -5.87 -37.79
N PHE A 19 11.65 -4.53 -37.88
CA PHE A 19 10.62 -3.67 -37.31
C PHE A 19 9.32 -3.53 -38.13
N ILE A 20 9.30 -3.80 -39.45
CA ILE A 20 8.18 -3.33 -40.29
C ILE A 20 7.59 -4.37 -41.29
N GLU A 21 8.26 -5.47 -41.59
CA GLU A 21 7.78 -6.40 -42.65
C GLU A 21 6.41 -7.04 -42.34
N ASN A 22 6.01 -7.17 -41.07
CA ASN A 22 4.79 -7.88 -40.67
C ASN A 22 3.58 -6.98 -40.34
N LEU A 23 3.79 -5.68 -40.07
CA LEU A 23 2.71 -4.70 -39.85
C LEU A 23 2.38 -3.89 -41.10
N LEU A 24 3.12 -4.08 -42.19
CA LEU A 24 2.94 -3.52 -43.52
C LEU A 24 3.47 -4.54 -44.55
N PRO A 25 2.72 -5.60 -44.92
CA PRO A 25 3.25 -6.63 -45.81
C PRO A 25 3.51 -6.07 -47.21
N HIS A 26 4.53 -6.62 -47.88
CA HIS A 26 5.12 -6.16 -49.14
C HIS A 26 4.10 -5.68 -50.20
N LEU A 27 4.04 -4.36 -50.41
CA LEU A 27 3.78 -3.74 -51.72
C LEU A 27 5.10 -3.20 -52.31
N PHE A 28 6.17 -3.99 -52.19
CA PHE A 28 7.47 -3.57 -52.70
C PHE A 28 7.61 -3.65 -54.23
N ASN A 29 6.57 -4.07 -54.98
CA ASN A 29 6.68 -4.23 -56.43
C ASN A 29 5.55 -3.65 -57.30
N THR A 30 4.55 -2.96 -56.76
CA THR A 30 3.56 -2.29 -57.61
C THR A 30 2.96 -1.06 -56.92
N THR A 31 2.81 0.00 -57.72
CA THR A 31 2.12 1.29 -57.52
C THR A 31 2.82 2.44 -56.74
N GLN A 32 3.36 3.36 -57.56
CA GLN A 32 3.54 4.82 -57.42
C GLN A 32 4.31 5.37 -56.20
N ARG A 33 5.62 5.53 -56.39
CA ARG A 33 6.48 6.42 -55.60
C ARG A 33 6.10 7.88 -55.86
N GLY A 34 5.53 8.54 -54.86
CA GLY A 34 5.26 9.98 -54.90
C GLY A 34 6.46 10.78 -54.42
N ALA A 35 7.06 11.58 -55.30
CA ALA A 35 7.93 12.69 -54.91
C ALA A 35 7.05 13.88 -54.52
N GLY A 36 7.01 14.27 -53.25
CA GLY A 36 6.17 15.40 -52.82
C GLY A 36 6.20 15.70 -51.31
N THR A 37 6.55 16.94 -50.99
CA THR A 37 7.03 17.48 -49.71
C THR A 37 5.95 17.94 -48.70
N THR A 38 4.92 17.13 -48.42
CA THR A 38 3.96 17.44 -47.33
C THR A 38 3.35 16.21 -46.66
N LEU A 39 3.50 16.12 -45.32
CA LEU A 39 3.16 14.94 -44.49
C LEU A 39 1.66 14.58 -44.49
N LYS A 40 0.78 15.57 -44.70
CA LYS A 40 -0.69 15.41 -44.77
C LYS A 40 -1.17 14.53 -45.93
N ASN A 41 -0.28 14.14 -46.85
CA ASN A 41 -0.61 13.28 -47.99
C ASN A 41 -0.50 11.78 -47.68
N TYR A 42 -0.06 11.39 -46.47
CA TYR A 42 0.18 9.98 -46.08
C TYR A 42 -0.84 9.42 -45.09
N TYR A 43 -1.53 10.27 -44.33
CA TYR A 43 -2.56 9.87 -43.39
C TYR A 43 -3.66 10.92 -43.31
N ARG A 44 -4.88 10.47 -43.01
CA ARG A 44 -6.06 11.33 -42.80
C ARG A 44 -6.51 11.22 -41.35
N GLN A 45 -6.63 12.38 -40.70
CA GLN A 45 -7.31 12.50 -39.41
C GLN A 45 -8.82 12.52 -39.65
N ILE A 46 -9.52 11.52 -39.12
CA ILE A 46 -10.97 11.33 -39.30
C ILE A 46 -11.73 12.15 -38.27
N ASP A 47 -11.23 12.13 -37.03
CA ASP A 47 -11.93 12.69 -35.88
C ASP A 47 -10.90 13.12 -34.83
N TYR A 48 -11.28 14.11 -34.03
CA TYR A 48 -10.44 14.63 -32.98
C TYR A 48 -11.25 15.23 -31.84
N GLU A 49 -11.15 14.59 -30.68
CA GLU A 49 -11.83 15.03 -29.47
C GLU A 49 -10.84 15.53 -28.44
N THR A 50 -11.20 16.60 -27.74
CA THR A 50 -10.45 17.10 -26.59
C THR A 50 -11.32 17.01 -25.33
N GLN A 51 -10.76 16.50 -24.25
CA GLN A 51 -11.43 16.29 -22.97
C GLN A 51 -10.61 16.92 -21.84
N PHE A 52 -11.21 17.84 -21.11
CA PHE A 52 -10.60 18.44 -19.94
C PHE A 52 -11.20 17.90 -18.64
N ASN A 53 -10.34 17.48 -17.71
CA ASN A 53 -10.74 17.10 -16.37
C ASN A 53 -10.17 18.10 -15.34
N SER A 54 -11.07 18.95 -14.82
CA SER A 54 -10.73 20.01 -13.85
C SER A 54 -10.24 19.47 -12.51
N LYS A 55 -10.74 18.31 -12.07
CA LYS A 55 -10.39 17.67 -10.79
C LYS A 55 -8.95 17.16 -10.78
N PHE A 56 -8.50 16.58 -11.89
CA PHE A 56 -7.16 16.00 -12.01
C PHE A 56 -6.18 16.90 -12.76
N LYS A 57 -6.59 18.12 -13.14
CA LYS A 57 -5.81 19.04 -13.99
C LYS A 57 -5.19 18.27 -15.16
N MET A 58 -6.04 17.48 -15.81
CA MET A 58 -5.67 16.54 -16.87
C MET A 58 -6.31 17.01 -18.17
N MET A 59 -5.52 17.09 -19.22
CA MET A 59 -6.00 17.28 -20.58
C MET A 59 -5.84 15.98 -21.34
N GLY A 60 -6.88 15.56 -22.05
CA GLY A 60 -6.85 14.41 -22.94
C GLY A 60 -7.21 14.83 -24.34
N THR A 61 -6.51 14.32 -25.34
CA THR A 61 -6.92 14.40 -26.72
C THR A 61 -7.04 12.99 -27.28
N THR A 62 -7.98 12.79 -28.19
CA THR A 62 -8.20 11.52 -28.87
C THR A 62 -8.28 11.79 -30.36
N GLY A 63 -7.23 11.43 -31.10
CA GLY A 63 -7.21 11.53 -32.55
C GLY A 63 -7.47 10.17 -33.19
N LYS A 64 -8.34 10.13 -34.19
CA LYS A 64 -8.61 8.94 -35.01
C LYS A 64 -7.99 9.14 -36.39
N PHE A 65 -7.17 8.18 -36.83
CA PHE A 65 -6.34 8.30 -38.03
C PHE A 65 -6.52 7.09 -38.95
N ILE A 66 -6.40 7.31 -40.26
CA ILE A 66 -6.18 6.26 -41.29
C ILE A 66 -4.89 6.59 -42.03
N ILE A 67 -4.00 5.61 -42.19
CA ILE A 67 -2.83 5.74 -43.07
C ILE A 67 -3.25 5.39 -44.49
N GLU A 68 -3.19 6.36 -45.39
CA GLU A 68 -3.65 6.22 -46.79
C GLU A 68 -2.49 5.77 -47.71
N LYS A 69 -1.28 6.28 -47.47
CA LYS A 69 -0.07 5.94 -48.23
C LYS A 69 1.09 5.61 -47.30
N LEU A 70 1.99 4.73 -47.74
CA LEU A 70 3.15 4.32 -46.97
C LEU A 70 4.42 5.02 -47.49
N PRO A 71 5.15 5.77 -46.63
CA PRO A 71 6.45 6.31 -46.98
C PRO A 71 7.55 5.26 -46.86
N GLU A 72 8.74 5.57 -47.40
CA GLU A 72 9.93 4.71 -47.30
C GLU A 72 10.32 4.36 -45.85
N ASN A 73 9.98 5.23 -44.90
CA ASN A 73 10.15 4.98 -43.46
C ASN A 73 8.81 5.13 -42.70
N PRO A 74 8.04 4.05 -42.52
CA PRO A 74 6.77 4.08 -41.81
C PRO A 74 6.88 4.32 -40.29
N GLU A 75 8.02 4.00 -39.67
CA GLU A 75 8.28 4.34 -38.26
C GLU A 75 8.29 5.85 -38.06
N GLU A 76 8.91 6.56 -39.01
CA GLU A 76 8.98 8.01 -38.99
C GLU A 76 7.60 8.66 -39.20
N LEU A 77 6.71 8.00 -39.97
CA LEU A 77 5.31 8.44 -40.10
C LEU A 77 4.58 8.34 -38.76
N LEU A 78 4.61 7.17 -38.11
CA LEU A 78 3.96 6.95 -36.82
C LEU A 78 4.53 7.86 -35.73
N ARG A 79 5.85 8.05 -35.70
CA ARG A 79 6.53 9.00 -34.82
C ARG A 79 5.93 10.39 -34.93
N LYS A 80 5.72 10.87 -36.16
CA LYS A 80 5.18 12.20 -36.43
C LYS A 80 3.70 12.33 -36.05
N ILE A 81 2.88 11.31 -36.33
CA ILE A 81 1.47 11.32 -35.89
C ILE A 81 1.38 11.40 -34.35
N ILE A 82 2.20 10.61 -33.65
CA ILE A 82 2.23 10.62 -32.18
C ILE A 82 2.73 11.98 -31.65
N GLN A 83 3.78 12.54 -32.27
CA GLN A 83 4.31 13.86 -31.94
C GLN A 83 3.23 14.94 -32.09
N GLU A 84 2.48 14.91 -33.19
CA GLU A 84 1.38 15.86 -33.44
C GLU A 84 0.29 15.78 -32.36
N CYS A 85 -0.16 14.57 -31.99
CA CYS A 85 -1.11 14.41 -30.88
C CYS A 85 -0.53 14.90 -29.55
N MET A 86 0.76 14.65 -29.29
CA MET A 86 1.43 15.11 -28.08
C MET A 86 1.50 16.63 -28.00
N ASP A 87 1.93 17.28 -29.08
CA ASP A 87 2.10 18.74 -29.15
C ASP A 87 0.75 19.44 -28.98
N GLN A 88 -0.28 18.97 -29.68
CA GLN A 88 -1.63 19.51 -29.54
C GLN A 88 -2.18 19.34 -28.12
N THR A 89 -1.94 18.20 -27.45
CA THR A 89 -2.37 17.99 -26.06
C THR A 89 -1.63 18.90 -25.09
N VAL A 90 -0.32 19.06 -25.28
CA VAL A 90 0.51 19.95 -24.47
C VAL A 90 0.08 21.40 -24.63
N GLU A 91 -0.20 21.83 -25.87
CA GLU A 91 -0.72 23.17 -26.17
C GLU A 91 -2.09 23.40 -25.55
N ALA A 92 -3.03 22.46 -25.73
CA ALA A 92 -4.35 22.51 -25.08
C ALA A 92 -4.24 22.56 -23.54
N SER A 93 -3.24 21.88 -22.96
CA SER A 93 -2.97 21.93 -21.51
C SER A 93 -2.52 23.33 -21.08
N LYS A 94 -1.59 23.92 -21.82
CA LYS A 94 -1.07 25.27 -21.55
C LYS A 94 -2.17 26.33 -21.66
N ASN A 95 -3.05 26.21 -22.65
CA ASN A 95 -4.21 27.10 -22.83
C ASN A 95 -5.19 27.04 -21.64
N GLN A 96 -5.23 25.92 -20.92
CA GLN A 96 -6.01 25.76 -19.68
C GLN A 96 -5.21 26.08 -18.40
N SER A 97 -4.06 26.76 -18.52
CA SER A 97 -3.15 27.09 -17.40
C SER A 97 -2.67 25.86 -16.62
N ILE A 98 -2.58 24.71 -17.27
CA ILE A 98 -2.00 23.48 -16.71
C ILE A 98 -0.56 23.40 -17.20
N ASN A 99 0.38 23.14 -16.30
CA ASN A 99 1.75 22.82 -16.68
C ASN A 99 1.87 21.30 -16.85
N PRO A 100 1.91 20.75 -18.08
CA PRO A 100 1.95 19.30 -18.30
C PRO A 100 3.35 18.76 -17.99
N ASP A 101 3.57 18.23 -16.79
CA ASP A 101 4.84 17.60 -16.40
C ASP A 101 4.87 16.09 -16.70
N ARG A 102 3.70 15.49 -16.98
CA ARG A 102 3.56 14.07 -17.28
C ARG A 102 2.63 13.80 -18.44
N LEU A 103 2.84 12.65 -19.08
CA LEU A 103 2.07 12.18 -20.22
C LEU A 103 1.88 10.66 -20.20
N GLY A 104 0.68 10.22 -20.56
CA GLY A 104 0.34 8.84 -20.91
C GLY A 104 -0.29 8.80 -22.29
N ALA A 105 -0.32 7.62 -22.89
CA ALA A 105 -0.96 7.41 -24.18
C ALA A 105 -1.66 6.05 -24.24
N LEU A 106 -2.70 5.95 -25.04
CA LEU A 106 -3.40 4.70 -25.36
C LEU A 106 -3.56 4.65 -26.87
N ILE A 107 -3.09 3.56 -27.49
CA ILE A 107 -3.27 3.34 -28.92
C ILE A 107 -4.19 2.14 -29.11
N SER A 108 -5.26 2.35 -29.86
CA SER A 108 -6.33 1.37 -30.07
C SER A 108 -6.56 1.16 -31.55
N SER A 109 -6.77 -0.09 -31.96
CA SER A 109 -7.18 -0.44 -33.31
C SER A 109 -7.95 -1.75 -33.25
N GLN A 110 -8.89 -1.95 -34.18
CA GLN A 110 -9.60 -3.22 -34.31
C GLN A 110 -8.67 -4.39 -34.69
N LEU A 111 -7.48 -4.08 -35.20
CA LEU A 111 -6.44 -5.05 -35.55
C LEU A 111 -5.56 -5.45 -34.35
N LEU A 112 -5.71 -4.76 -33.20
CA LEU A 112 -4.99 -5.07 -31.97
C LEU A 112 -5.89 -5.87 -31.02
N ASP A 113 -5.40 -7.03 -30.55
CA ASP A 113 -6.11 -7.83 -29.54
C ASP A 113 -6.27 -7.10 -28.19
N ASN A 114 -5.33 -6.19 -27.89
CA ASN A 114 -5.38 -5.34 -26.71
C ASN A 114 -4.81 -3.97 -27.05
N ASP A 115 -5.39 -2.92 -26.47
CA ASP A 115 -4.86 -1.57 -26.60
C ASP A 115 -3.41 -1.47 -26.09
N ILE A 116 -2.59 -0.70 -26.81
CA ILE A 116 -1.23 -0.42 -26.41
C ILE A 116 -1.28 0.72 -25.39
N TRP A 117 -1.28 0.34 -24.11
CA TRP A 117 -1.29 1.28 -23.00
C TRP A 117 0.11 1.73 -22.61
N ILE A 118 0.26 3.05 -22.49
CA ILE A 118 1.48 3.72 -22.08
C ILE A 118 1.20 4.45 -20.77
N PRO A 119 1.83 4.02 -19.67
CA PRO A 119 1.56 4.59 -18.35
C PRO A 119 1.95 6.07 -18.31
N ILE A 120 1.22 6.83 -17.50
CA ILE A 120 1.54 8.24 -17.24
C ILE A 120 2.93 8.34 -16.62
N ARG A 121 3.85 8.99 -17.33
CA ARG A 121 5.27 9.17 -16.97
C ARG A 121 5.70 10.62 -17.17
N LYS A 122 6.87 11.00 -16.66
CA LYS A 122 7.42 12.33 -16.91
C LYS A 122 7.65 12.54 -18.40
N ILE A 123 7.42 13.77 -18.87
CA ILE A 123 7.77 14.16 -20.23
C ILE A 123 9.28 14.39 -20.28
N GLU A 124 9.99 13.50 -20.95
CA GLU A 124 11.44 13.54 -21.20
C GLU A 124 11.72 13.62 -22.71
N LYS A 125 12.95 13.95 -23.12
CA LYS A 125 13.30 14.08 -24.55
C LYS A 125 13.02 12.80 -25.35
N ASP A 126 13.19 11.64 -24.74
CA ASP A 126 13.03 10.33 -25.39
C ASP A 126 11.62 9.74 -25.18
N THR A 127 10.62 10.55 -24.80
CA THR A 127 9.26 10.06 -24.49
C THR A 127 8.65 9.30 -25.67
N ILE A 128 8.86 9.82 -26.89
CA ILE A 128 8.33 9.23 -28.13
C ILE A 128 9.06 7.94 -28.50
N ASP A 129 10.38 7.90 -28.35
CA ASP A 129 11.14 6.65 -28.55
C ASP A 129 10.70 5.56 -27.58
N ASN A 130 10.39 5.93 -26.34
CA ASN A 130 9.83 5.01 -25.36
C ASN A 130 8.38 4.60 -25.67
N ILE A 131 7.60 5.43 -26.37
CA ILE A 131 6.26 5.08 -26.86
C ILE A 131 6.40 4.06 -28.00
N LEU A 132 7.24 4.37 -28.98
CA LEU A 132 7.53 3.51 -30.12
C LEU A 132 8.12 2.17 -29.67
N THR A 133 9.07 2.16 -28.73
CA THR A 133 9.64 0.92 -28.15
C THR A 133 8.55 0.00 -27.59
N ARG A 134 7.57 0.57 -26.88
CA ARG A 134 6.46 -0.21 -26.31
C ARG A 134 5.54 -0.75 -27.39
N PHE A 135 5.35 0.02 -28.46
CA PHE A 135 4.64 -0.40 -29.66
C PHE A 135 5.35 -1.59 -30.33
N GLN A 136 6.68 -1.57 -30.46
CA GLN A 136 7.45 -2.69 -31.03
C GLN A 136 7.30 -3.97 -30.21
N LEU A 137 7.35 -3.86 -28.88
CA LEU A 137 7.23 -5.02 -27.98
C LEU A 137 5.85 -5.71 -28.06
N VAL A 138 4.78 -4.95 -28.31
CA VAL A 138 3.42 -5.51 -28.45
C VAL A 138 3.22 -6.12 -29.84
N SER A 139 3.77 -5.50 -30.88
CA SER A 139 3.78 -6.03 -32.25
C SER A 139 4.52 -7.37 -32.35
N GLN A 140 5.66 -7.51 -31.66
CA GLN A 140 6.45 -8.75 -31.67
C GLN A 140 5.72 -9.95 -31.06
N SER A 141 4.70 -9.75 -30.23
CA SER A 141 4.04 -10.86 -29.52
C SER A 141 2.82 -11.44 -30.24
N LYS A 142 2.30 -10.83 -31.31
CA LYS A 142 1.06 -11.27 -31.99
C LYS A 142 1.06 -10.95 -33.49
N ILE A 143 1.36 -11.94 -34.33
CA ILE A 143 1.64 -11.78 -35.78
C ILE A 143 0.40 -11.98 -36.69
N GLU A 144 -0.79 -12.31 -36.16
CA GLU A 144 -1.85 -12.92 -37.00
C GLU A 144 -2.90 -11.97 -37.65
N LYS A 145 -3.02 -10.69 -37.27
CA LYS A 145 -4.19 -9.85 -37.69
C LYS A 145 -3.93 -8.74 -38.73
N GLY A 146 -2.72 -8.63 -39.28
CA GLY A 146 -2.43 -7.72 -40.40
C GLY A 146 -2.01 -6.29 -40.03
N SER A 147 -2.13 -5.37 -41.00
CA SER A 147 -1.44 -4.08 -41.08
C SER A 147 -2.33 -2.87 -40.75
N LEU A 148 -1.77 -1.85 -40.08
CA LEU A 148 -2.49 -0.57 -39.81
C LEU A 148 -2.74 0.28 -41.08
N HIS A 149 -2.17 -0.10 -42.22
CA HIS A 149 -2.43 0.58 -43.51
C HIS A 149 -3.90 0.39 -43.91
N GLY A 150 -4.53 1.48 -44.35
CA GLY A 150 -5.93 1.48 -44.80
C GLY A 150 -6.99 1.30 -43.70
N HIS A 151 -6.58 1.03 -42.44
CA HIS A 151 -7.49 0.78 -41.33
C HIS A 151 -7.45 1.91 -40.29
N PRO A 152 -8.60 2.25 -39.67
CA PRO A 152 -8.63 3.27 -38.65
C PRO A 152 -7.98 2.80 -37.35
N PHE A 153 -7.21 3.69 -36.73
CA PHE A 153 -6.70 3.52 -35.38
C PHE A 153 -6.81 4.83 -34.60
N THR A 154 -6.84 4.72 -33.28
CA THR A 154 -7.03 5.84 -32.37
C THR A 154 -5.80 6.01 -31.50
N ILE A 155 -5.31 7.24 -31.38
CA ILE A 155 -4.29 7.62 -30.40
C ILE A 155 -4.95 8.58 -29.41
N LYS A 156 -5.04 8.14 -28.15
CA LYS A 156 -5.45 8.98 -27.04
C LYS A 156 -4.22 9.40 -26.24
N VAL A 157 -3.93 10.69 -26.21
CA VAL A 157 -2.85 11.26 -25.40
C VAL A 157 -3.44 11.96 -24.19
N GLN A 158 -2.86 11.76 -23.01
CA GLN A 158 -3.28 12.43 -21.79
C GLN A 158 -2.09 13.08 -21.11
N THR A 159 -2.17 14.38 -20.86
CA THR A 159 -1.21 15.11 -20.04
C THR A 159 -1.77 15.30 -18.64
N LEU A 160 -0.88 15.30 -17.66
CA LEU A 160 -1.18 15.56 -16.27
C LEU A 160 -0.23 16.64 -15.78
N GLY A 161 -0.76 17.68 -15.13
CA GLY A 161 0.03 18.67 -14.43
C GLY A 161 0.05 18.41 -12.93
N ILE A 162 0.88 17.48 -12.45
CA ILE A 162 1.04 17.21 -11.01
C ILE A 162 1.53 18.44 -10.27
N SER A 163 2.42 19.23 -10.86
CA SER A 163 2.82 20.52 -10.28
C SER A 163 1.67 21.53 -10.19
N SER A 164 0.63 21.35 -11.00
CA SER A 164 -0.60 22.15 -11.01
C SER A 164 -1.71 21.54 -10.15
N LEU A 165 -1.54 20.31 -9.66
CA LEU A 165 -2.41 19.72 -8.63
C LEU A 165 -2.03 20.32 -7.28
N SER A 166 -3.02 20.78 -6.52
CA SER A 166 -2.81 21.15 -5.12
C SER A 166 -2.30 19.91 -4.37
N THR A 167 -1.02 19.92 -3.97
CA THR A 167 -0.38 18.83 -3.19
C THR A 167 -0.96 18.63 -1.80
N ASN A 168 -1.94 19.45 -1.42
CA ASN A 168 -2.57 19.40 -0.11
C ASN A 168 -3.99 18.83 -0.26
N GLN A 169 -4.30 17.80 0.53
CA GLN A 169 -5.70 17.39 0.74
C GLN A 169 -6.51 18.64 1.07
N SER A 170 -7.61 18.88 0.37
CA SER A 170 -8.53 19.96 0.68
C SER A 170 -9.20 19.66 2.02
N ILE A 171 -8.89 20.41 3.08
CA ILE A 171 -9.43 20.21 4.42
C ILE A 171 -10.46 21.30 4.67
N ARG A 172 -11.69 21.09 4.19
CA ARG A 172 -12.75 22.12 4.20
C ARG A 172 -13.77 21.92 5.31
N GLY A 173 -14.25 23.04 5.84
CA GLY A 173 -15.27 23.10 6.88
C GLY A 173 -16.52 23.84 6.41
N ARG A 174 -17.71 23.37 6.82
CA ARG A 174 -19.01 24.03 6.62
C ARG A 174 -19.94 23.84 7.83
N ALA A 175 -21.12 24.46 7.80
CA ALA A 175 -22.16 24.23 8.81
C ALA A 175 -22.54 22.74 8.90
N PRO A 176 -22.76 22.17 10.11
CA PRO A 176 -23.18 20.78 10.25
C PRO A 176 -24.50 20.52 9.50
N LYS A 177 -24.51 19.63 8.50
CA LYS A 177 -25.74 19.15 7.84
C LYS A 177 -26.19 17.88 8.55
N ASP A 178 -27.14 18.02 9.47
CA ASP A 178 -27.77 16.97 10.28
C ASP A 178 -26.84 16.01 11.05
N LYS A 179 -27.20 15.75 12.31
CA LYS A 179 -26.55 14.73 13.12
C LYS A 179 -26.98 13.36 12.59
N SER A 180 -26.26 12.82 11.62
CA SER A 180 -26.18 11.36 11.50
C SER A 180 -25.45 10.86 12.75
N ALA A 181 -26.21 10.19 13.62
CA ALA A 181 -25.64 9.34 14.66
C ALA A 181 -24.72 8.30 13.98
N ASP A 182 -23.66 7.95 14.70
CA ASP A 182 -22.63 6.96 14.35
C ASP A 182 -21.48 7.42 13.44
N ASP A 183 -20.37 7.75 14.09
CA ASP A 183 -19.10 7.01 14.03
C ASP A 183 -18.04 7.92 14.65
N PHE A 184 -17.71 7.77 15.95
CA PHE A 184 -16.36 8.00 16.52
C PHE A 184 -16.43 7.77 18.04
N GLN A 185 -15.76 6.73 18.53
CA GLN A 185 -15.60 6.42 19.97
C GLN A 185 -14.65 7.39 20.71
N LEU A 186 -14.70 8.69 20.40
CA LEU A 186 -13.92 9.70 21.10
C LEU A 186 -14.80 10.43 22.12
N ARG A 187 -14.29 10.56 23.34
CA ARG A 187 -15.03 11.19 24.44
C ARG A 187 -15.20 12.69 24.18
N ASP A 188 -16.42 13.17 24.34
CA ASP A 188 -16.80 14.57 24.18
C ASP A 188 -15.92 15.56 24.97
N GLU A 189 -15.45 15.15 26.15
CA GLU A 189 -14.60 15.95 27.04
C GLU A 189 -13.25 16.36 26.43
N LEU A 190 -12.81 15.66 25.37
CA LEU A 190 -11.57 15.94 24.66
C LEU A 190 -11.67 17.20 23.79
N PHE A 191 -12.89 17.58 23.41
CA PHE A 191 -13.14 18.61 22.42
C PHE A 191 -13.57 19.94 23.06
N ILE A 192 -13.25 21.03 22.36
CA ILE A 192 -13.97 22.29 22.44
C ILE A 192 -14.98 22.23 21.30
N LYS A 193 -16.19 21.73 21.61
CA LYS A 193 -17.23 21.51 20.60
C LYS A 193 -17.67 22.83 19.98
N ILE A 194 -17.60 22.92 18.66
CA ILE A 194 -18.03 24.08 17.90
C ILE A 194 -19.47 23.83 17.43
N VAL A 195 -20.36 24.77 17.74
CA VAL A 195 -21.76 24.72 17.33
C VAL A 195 -22.13 26.06 16.73
N ASN A 196 -22.15 26.11 15.40
CA ASN A 196 -22.42 27.30 14.62
C ASN A 196 -23.40 26.98 13.46
N GLN A 197 -24.17 27.98 13.03
CA GLN A 197 -25.15 27.86 11.94
C GLN A 197 -24.60 28.29 10.57
N ASN A 198 -23.43 28.95 10.54
CA ASN A 198 -22.78 29.46 9.34
C ASN A 198 -21.61 28.56 8.89
N ASN A 199 -20.95 28.90 7.79
CA ASN A 199 -19.84 28.10 7.25
C ASN A 199 -18.48 28.39 7.92
N LEU A 200 -18.46 29.13 9.04
CA LEU A 200 -17.23 29.64 9.66
C LEU A 200 -16.59 28.71 10.71
N CYS A 201 -16.95 27.41 10.73
CA CYS A 201 -16.53 26.49 11.79
C CYS A 201 -14.99 26.42 11.97
N LEU A 202 -14.21 26.57 10.89
CA LEU A 202 -12.75 26.67 10.95
C LEU A 202 -12.30 27.83 11.86
N PHE A 203 -12.88 29.01 11.68
CA PHE A 203 -12.50 30.21 12.43
C PHE A 203 -12.99 30.18 13.86
N TYR A 204 -14.18 29.63 14.11
CA TYR A 204 -14.63 29.32 15.48
C TYR A 204 -13.66 28.37 16.18
N ALA A 205 -13.29 27.26 15.53
CA ALA A 205 -12.34 26.29 16.09
C ALA A 205 -10.99 26.95 16.37
N LEU A 206 -10.49 27.80 15.47
CA LEU A 206 -9.24 28.54 15.65
C LEU A 206 -9.32 29.51 16.83
N GLU A 207 -10.27 30.45 16.82
CA GLU A 207 -10.33 31.57 17.77
C GLU A 207 -10.70 31.13 19.18
N ILE A 208 -11.68 30.22 19.32
CA ILE A 208 -12.08 29.71 20.63
C ILE A 208 -10.96 28.86 21.24
N THR A 209 -10.28 28.04 20.43
CA THR A 209 -9.15 27.23 20.90
C THR A 209 -7.95 28.10 21.28
N ARG A 210 -7.70 29.19 20.53
CA ARG A 210 -6.69 30.20 20.90
C ARG A 210 -6.97 30.78 22.27
N LYS A 211 -8.16 31.32 22.52
CA LYS A 211 -8.56 31.90 23.83
C LYS A 211 -8.44 30.89 24.97
N TYR A 212 -8.73 29.61 24.70
CA TYR A 212 -8.55 28.54 25.68
C TYR A 212 -7.08 28.36 26.10
N PHE A 213 -6.16 28.28 25.13
CA PHE A 213 -4.74 28.03 25.41
C PHE A 213 -3.97 29.27 25.86
N THR A 214 -4.34 30.47 25.41
CA THR A 214 -3.74 31.73 25.88
C THR A 214 -4.26 32.16 27.25
N LYS A 215 -5.37 31.56 27.72
CA LYS A 215 -6.07 31.95 28.96
C LYS A 215 -6.49 33.42 28.98
N GLU A 216 -6.79 33.98 27.81
CA GLU A 216 -7.19 35.38 27.64
C GLU A 216 -8.41 35.76 28.50
N LEU A 217 -9.31 34.80 28.74
CA LEU A 217 -10.51 35.00 29.55
C LEU A 217 -10.27 34.81 31.07
N GLY A 218 -9.04 34.53 31.49
CA GLY A 218 -8.68 34.33 32.90
C GLY A 218 -9.21 33.02 33.48
N ALA A 219 -10.08 33.12 34.50
CA ALA A 219 -10.59 31.96 35.23
C ALA A 219 -11.42 31.00 34.36
N ARG A 220 -11.40 29.70 34.68
CA ARG A 220 -12.05 28.65 33.87
C ARG A 220 -13.56 28.87 33.67
N TRP A 221 -14.25 29.45 34.66
CA TRP A 221 -15.68 29.72 34.58
C TRP A 221 -16.03 30.80 33.54
N ASN A 222 -15.13 31.76 33.30
CA ASN A 222 -15.30 32.77 32.24
C ASN A 222 -15.30 32.11 30.85
N PHE A 223 -14.46 31.11 30.64
CA PHE A 223 -14.46 30.34 29.39
C PHE A 223 -15.77 29.55 29.22
N THR A 224 -16.30 28.96 30.29
CA THR A 224 -17.61 28.28 30.25
C THR A 224 -18.73 29.26 29.89
N ARG A 225 -18.76 30.45 30.49
CA ARG A 225 -19.73 31.51 30.17
C ARG A 225 -19.58 32.00 28.73
N TYR A 226 -18.35 32.12 28.26
CA TYR A 226 -18.06 32.46 26.85
C TYR A 226 -18.59 31.40 25.88
N MET A 227 -18.41 30.11 26.18
CA MET A 227 -18.95 29.01 25.35
C MET A 227 -20.49 29.01 25.25
N GLN A 228 -21.18 29.61 26.22
CA GLN A 228 -22.64 29.77 26.19
C GLN A 228 -23.09 31.02 25.42
N ASN A 229 -22.21 32.01 25.24
CA ASN A 229 -22.53 33.27 24.56
C ASN A 229 -22.20 33.20 23.07
N LYS A 230 -23.14 32.67 22.26
CA LYS A 230 -22.99 32.55 20.80
C LYS A 230 -22.80 33.88 20.09
N LYS A 231 -23.41 34.96 20.60
CA LYS A 231 -23.28 36.31 20.02
C LYS A 231 -21.83 36.80 20.12
N ARG A 232 -21.24 36.73 21.31
CA ARG A 232 -19.84 37.12 21.54
C ARG A 232 -18.86 36.28 20.71
N GLN A 233 -19.10 34.98 20.58
CA GLN A 233 -18.26 34.13 19.74
C GLN A 233 -18.31 34.54 18.26
N LEU A 234 -19.48 34.93 17.77
CA LEU A 234 -19.65 35.42 16.40
C LEU A 234 -18.96 36.77 16.20
N GLU A 235 -19.08 37.69 17.16
CA GLU A 235 -18.38 38.99 17.15
C GLU A 235 -16.85 38.80 17.08
N ASP A 236 -16.28 37.98 17.97
CA ASP A 236 -14.84 37.69 18.00
C ASP A 236 -14.35 37.06 16.66
N VAL A 237 -15.16 36.16 16.06
CA VAL A 237 -14.82 35.55 14.75
C VAL A 237 -14.89 36.58 13.62
N PHE A 238 -15.89 37.47 13.60
CA PHE A 238 -15.97 38.51 12.58
C PHE A 238 -14.85 39.55 12.71
N GLU A 239 -14.46 39.90 13.93
CA GLU A 239 -13.28 40.74 14.17
C GLU A 239 -12.01 40.09 13.62
N LEU A 240 -11.83 38.79 13.87
CA LEU A 240 -10.72 38.01 13.30
C LEU A 240 -10.73 38.05 11.76
N LEU A 241 -11.88 37.76 11.13
CA LEU A 241 -11.99 37.75 9.67
C LEU A 241 -11.71 39.12 9.07
N LYS A 242 -12.26 40.18 9.67
CA LYS A 242 -12.03 41.56 9.25
C LYS A 242 -10.56 41.95 9.39
N ALA A 243 -9.94 41.67 10.52
CA ALA A 243 -8.54 41.99 10.78
C ALA A 243 -7.57 41.19 9.86
N ALA A 244 -7.90 39.93 9.59
CA ALA A 244 -7.12 39.06 8.70
C ALA A 244 -7.44 39.24 7.21
N LYS A 245 -8.37 40.14 6.85
CA LYS A 245 -8.84 40.40 5.47
C LYS A 245 -9.36 39.13 4.76
N ILE A 246 -10.13 38.31 5.49
CA ILE A 246 -10.71 37.07 4.98
C ILE A 246 -12.20 37.30 4.66
N PRO A 247 -12.68 36.92 3.45
CA PRO A 247 -14.11 36.98 3.11
C PRO A 247 -14.93 36.13 4.08
N ASN A 248 -16.17 36.52 4.38
CA ASN A 248 -17.03 35.81 5.35
C ASN A 248 -18.26 35.13 4.70
N ASP A 249 -18.40 35.23 3.38
CA ASP A 249 -19.53 34.82 2.56
C ASP A 249 -19.26 33.55 1.73
N LEU A 250 -18.07 32.96 1.85
CA LEU A 250 -17.72 31.76 1.11
C LEU A 250 -18.49 30.52 1.60
N PRO A 251 -18.81 29.57 0.69
CA PRO A 251 -19.55 28.36 1.04
C PRO A 251 -18.73 27.40 1.92
N GLU A 252 -17.40 27.49 1.88
CA GLU A 252 -16.50 26.65 2.65
C GLU A 252 -15.10 27.28 2.73
N TYR A 253 -14.36 26.92 3.78
CA TYR A 253 -13.01 27.42 4.04
C TYR A 253 -12.03 26.26 4.17
N ASP A 254 -10.97 26.28 3.37
CA ASP A 254 -9.90 25.28 3.39
C ASP A 254 -8.82 25.64 4.42
N ALA A 255 -8.57 24.75 5.38
CA ALA A 255 -7.55 24.97 6.41
C ALA A 255 -6.15 25.19 5.80
N VAL A 256 -5.85 24.60 4.64
CA VAL A 256 -4.56 24.78 3.96
C VAL A 256 -4.35 26.24 3.52
N VAL A 257 -5.44 26.93 3.17
CA VAL A 257 -5.42 28.31 2.68
C VAL A 257 -5.52 29.30 3.84
N TYR A 258 -6.50 29.09 4.74
CA TYR A 258 -6.87 30.12 5.72
C TYR A 258 -6.12 30.02 7.06
N VAL A 259 -5.66 28.82 7.47
CA VAL A 259 -4.85 28.70 8.69
C VAL A 259 -3.54 29.50 8.57
N PRO A 260 -2.78 29.47 7.45
CA PRO A 260 -1.61 30.32 7.29
C PRO A 260 -1.88 31.81 7.50
N ILE A 261 -2.98 32.32 6.93
CA ILE A 261 -3.37 33.73 7.03
C ILE A 261 -3.63 34.09 8.50
N VAL A 262 -4.46 33.30 9.19
CA VAL A 262 -4.81 33.52 10.60
C VAL A 262 -3.59 33.41 11.52
N VAL A 263 -2.74 32.38 11.33
CA VAL A 263 -1.56 32.16 12.17
C VAL A 263 -0.51 33.24 11.99
N ASN A 264 -0.32 33.74 10.76
CA ASN A 264 0.60 34.87 10.51
C ASN A 264 0.06 36.16 11.14
N PHE A 265 -1.24 36.41 11.01
CA PHE A 265 -1.90 37.52 11.68
C PHE A 265 -1.69 37.46 13.21
N TRP A 266 -1.95 36.32 13.85
CA TRP A 266 -1.75 36.17 15.29
C TRP A 266 -0.29 36.34 15.71
N ASN A 267 0.66 35.75 14.97
CA ASN A 267 2.09 35.89 15.30
C ASN A 267 2.58 37.35 15.18
N ASN A 268 1.94 38.17 14.34
CA ASN A 268 2.21 39.59 14.25
C ASN A 268 1.51 40.38 15.37
N GLN A 269 0.22 40.12 15.59
CA GLN A 269 -0.59 40.82 16.60
C GLN A 269 -0.07 40.61 18.03
N TYR A 270 0.37 39.39 18.35
CA TYR A 270 0.83 39.01 19.69
C TYR A 270 2.36 38.96 19.82
N LYS A 271 3.08 39.64 18.92
CA LYS A 271 4.54 39.65 18.93
C LYS A 271 5.12 40.15 20.25
N GLU A 272 4.55 41.23 20.80
CA GLU A 272 4.98 41.86 22.06
C GLU A 272 4.60 41.04 23.30
N THR A 273 3.56 40.20 23.23
CA THR A 273 3.20 39.32 24.36
C THR A 273 4.06 38.05 24.41
N GLY A 274 4.95 37.84 23.43
CA GLY A 274 5.82 36.68 23.34
C GLY A 274 5.13 35.38 22.89
N TYR A 275 3.87 35.43 22.45
CA TYR A 275 3.20 34.25 21.92
C TYR A 275 3.68 33.91 20.51
N LYS A 276 3.95 32.63 20.29
CA LYS A 276 4.35 32.04 19.02
C LYS A 276 3.41 30.88 18.73
N PHE A 277 2.48 31.10 17.82
CA PHE A 277 1.41 30.16 17.48
C PHE A 277 1.86 29.18 16.41
N LYS A 278 1.44 27.92 16.58
CA LYS A 278 1.46 26.90 15.54
C LYS A 278 0.18 26.08 15.62
N VAL A 279 -0.52 25.98 14.49
CA VAL A 279 -1.76 25.22 14.37
C VAL A 279 -1.45 23.81 13.89
N PHE A 280 -2.14 22.84 14.47
CA PHE A 280 -2.08 21.42 14.15
C PHE A 280 -3.50 20.91 13.91
N VAL A 281 -3.78 20.48 12.69
CA VAL A 281 -5.07 19.91 12.28
C VAL A 281 -4.97 18.39 12.33
N PHE A 282 -5.81 17.76 13.14
CA PHE A 282 -5.89 16.30 13.27
C PHE A 282 -7.11 15.76 12.54
N GLY A 283 -6.98 14.56 11.96
CA GLY A 283 -8.10 13.79 11.43
C GLY A 283 -8.37 12.54 12.27
N SER A 284 -9.42 11.81 11.94
CA SER A 284 -9.90 10.65 12.71
C SER A 284 -8.93 9.45 12.78
N VAL A 285 -8.10 9.25 11.75
CA VAL A 285 -7.30 8.01 11.59
C VAL A 285 -5.81 8.20 11.89
N ASN A 286 -5.34 9.44 12.05
CA ASN A 286 -3.91 9.74 12.02
C ASN A 286 -3.34 10.09 13.41
N GLU A 287 -2.25 9.44 13.79
CA GLU A 287 -1.47 9.82 14.98
C GLU A 287 -0.76 11.17 14.81
N LYS A 288 -0.47 11.53 13.56
CA LYS A 288 0.14 12.81 13.19
C LYS A 288 -0.91 13.77 12.66
N PRO A 289 -0.69 15.09 12.81
CA PRO A 289 -1.54 16.09 12.18
C PRO A 289 -1.57 15.89 10.65
N ILE A 290 -2.75 16.03 10.05
CA ILE A 290 -2.95 16.03 8.59
C ILE A 290 -2.46 17.34 7.95
N PHE A 291 -2.45 18.43 8.72
CA PHE A 291 -1.90 19.71 8.31
C PHE A 291 -1.35 20.48 9.52
N LYS A 292 -0.29 21.25 9.33
CA LYS A 292 0.29 22.11 10.37
C LYS A 292 0.93 23.35 9.76
N TYR A 293 0.80 24.48 10.44
CA TYR A 293 1.41 25.73 10.01
C TYR A 293 1.72 26.64 11.19
N GLY A 294 2.85 27.33 11.16
CA GLY A 294 3.26 28.33 12.14
C GLY A 294 4.73 28.25 12.52
N ASN A 295 5.11 28.96 13.57
CA ASN A 295 6.51 29.14 13.96
C ASN A 295 7.17 27.82 14.41
N GLU A 296 8.39 27.50 13.97
CA GLU A 296 9.10 26.29 14.41
C GLU A 296 9.47 26.31 15.91
N ASN A 297 9.63 27.51 16.49
CA ASN A 297 9.89 27.74 17.91
C ASN A 297 8.61 28.19 18.64
N PHE A 298 7.47 27.59 18.31
CA PHE A 298 6.18 27.90 18.93
C PHE A 298 6.16 27.61 20.43
N ASN A 299 5.39 28.41 21.17
CA ASN A 299 5.07 28.16 22.59
C ASN A 299 3.57 27.92 22.84
N VAL A 300 2.70 28.28 21.88
CA VAL A 300 1.25 28.04 21.93
C VAL A 300 0.83 27.11 20.78
N PRO A 301 0.76 25.79 21.01
CA PRO A 301 0.20 24.85 20.03
C PRO A 301 -1.34 24.93 20.04
N ILE A 302 -1.93 25.24 18.89
CA ILE A 302 -3.38 25.24 18.69
C ILE A 302 -3.76 23.94 17.97
N ALA A 303 -4.47 23.05 18.64
CA ALA A 303 -4.90 21.79 18.07
C ALA A 303 -6.39 21.84 17.70
N ILE A 304 -6.71 21.55 16.45
CA ILE A 304 -8.10 21.42 15.96
C ILE A 304 -8.29 20.05 15.32
N PHE A 305 -9.53 19.57 15.31
CA PHE A 305 -9.93 18.28 14.78
C PHE A 305 -10.85 18.48 13.58
N HIS A 306 -10.62 17.75 12.50
CA HIS A 306 -11.45 17.75 11.31
C HIS A 306 -12.14 16.40 11.14
N SER A 307 -13.47 16.42 11.08
CA SER A 307 -14.31 15.26 10.77
C SER A 307 -15.59 15.70 10.11
N ASN A 308 -16.07 14.94 9.12
CA ASN A 308 -17.36 15.17 8.44
C ASN A 308 -17.55 16.62 7.93
N ASN A 309 -16.49 17.21 7.38
CA ASN A 309 -16.45 18.61 6.92
C ASN A 309 -16.79 19.63 8.03
N HIS A 310 -16.44 19.34 9.28
CA HIS A 310 -16.57 20.24 10.42
C HIS A 310 -15.25 20.32 11.21
N PHE A 311 -15.03 21.45 11.90
CA PHE A 311 -13.86 21.68 12.74
C PHE A 311 -14.25 21.87 14.21
N ASP A 312 -13.63 21.09 15.08
CA ASP A 312 -13.70 21.25 16.53
C ASP A 312 -12.33 21.64 17.10
N GLY A 313 -12.32 22.31 18.26
CA GLY A 313 -11.08 22.50 19.02
C GLY A 313 -10.68 21.25 19.80
N LEU A 314 -9.39 21.02 20.04
CA LEU A 314 -8.90 19.92 20.88
C LEU A 314 -8.29 20.45 22.17
N ARG A 315 -8.85 20.04 23.32
CA ARG A 315 -8.29 20.33 24.64
C ARG A 315 -7.11 19.41 24.97
N ASN A 316 -7.25 18.13 24.62
CA ASN A 316 -6.26 17.10 24.95
C ASN A 316 -6.09 16.11 23.79
N VAL A 317 -5.13 16.41 22.90
CA VAL A 317 -4.74 15.53 21.78
C VAL A 317 -4.32 14.14 22.26
N GLY A 318 -3.64 14.04 23.40
CA GLY A 318 -3.23 12.75 23.96
C GLY A 318 -4.42 11.82 24.24
N GLY A 319 -5.54 12.39 24.68
CA GLY A 319 -6.75 11.64 24.98
C GLY A 319 -7.39 10.96 23.78
N MET A 320 -7.12 11.43 22.55
CA MET A 320 -7.53 10.75 21.31
C MET A 320 -6.93 9.34 21.18
N PHE A 321 -5.81 9.10 21.86
CA PHE A 321 -5.11 7.82 21.85
C PHE A 321 -5.31 7.01 23.14
N GLY A 322 -6.15 7.48 24.08
CA GLY A 322 -6.54 6.79 25.32
C GLY A 322 -6.26 7.55 26.62
N PHE A 323 -6.88 7.12 27.73
CA PHE A 323 -7.01 7.84 29.02
C PHE A 323 -5.70 8.35 29.67
N LYS A 324 -4.55 7.76 29.34
CA LYS A 324 -3.24 8.09 29.93
C LYS A 324 -2.20 8.58 28.93
N HIS A 325 -2.59 8.78 27.68
CA HIS A 325 -1.66 9.29 26.68
C HIS A 325 -1.61 10.82 26.73
N LYS A 326 -0.40 11.33 26.51
CA LYS A 326 -0.07 12.73 26.27
C LYS A 326 0.49 12.84 24.86
N TYR A 327 0.43 14.03 24.28
CA TYR A 327 0.98 14.31 22.96
C TYR A 327 2.08 15.36 23.06
N CYS A 328 3.15 15.18 22.29
CA CYS A 328 4.17 16.21 22.14
C CYS A 328 4.13 16.78 20.73
N PHE A 329 3.80 18.07 20.63
CA PHE A 329 3.71 18.78 19.36
C PHE A 329 5.06 19.00 18.66
N THR A 330 6.18 18.88 19.38
CA THR A 330 7.52 19.12 18.82
C THR A 330 8.10 17.90 18.12
N CYS A 331 7.89 16.70 18.67
CA CYS A 331 8.34 15.45 18.04
C CYS A 331 7.20 14.64 17.42
N GLU A 332 5.96 15.11 17.54
CA GLU A 332 4.73 14.55 16.97
C GLU A 332 4.53 13.07 17.36
N LYS A 333 4.74 12.78 18.65
CA LYS A 333 4.61 11.45 19.23
C LYS A 333 3.74 11.47 20.47
N LYS A 334 2.90 10.45 20.61
CA LYS A 334 2.21 10.16 21.87
C LYS A 334 3.14 9.47 22.87
N TYR A 335 2.90 9.70 24.15
CA TYR A 335 3.65 9.06 25.24
C TYR A 335 2.76 8.96 26.49
N ARG A 336 2.99 7.95 27.35
CA ARG A 336 2.26 7.82 28.62
C ARG A 336 3.07 8.38 29.79
N LYS A 337 4.38 8.19 29.75
CA LYS A 337 5.31 8.61 30.80
C LYS A 337 6.45 9.39 30.19
N SER A 338 6.98 10.41 30.88
CA SER A 338 8.05 11.26 30.34
C SER A 338 9.30 10.49 29.91
N LYS A 339 9.54 9.31 30.51
CA LYS A 339 10.65 8.41 30.17
C LYS A 339 10.55 7.75 28.79
N GLU A 340 9.36 7.68 28.20
CA GLU A 340 9.14 7.11 26.86
C GLU A 340 9.46 8.12 25.75
N HIS A 341 9.72 9.37 26.14
CA HIS A 341 9.95 10.47 25.24
C HIS A 341 11.36 10.44 24.64
N ASP A 342 11.49 10.92 23.41
CA ASP A 342 12.78 10.99 22.74
C ASP A 342 13.71 11.97 23.47
N VAL A 343 14.91 11.49 23.81
CA VAL A 343 15.93 12.26 24.53
C VAL A 343 16.45 13.44 23.69
N LYS A 344 16.27 13.37 22.36
CA LYS A 344 16.63 14.44 21.42
C LYS A 344 15.53 15.50 21.25
N CYS A 345 14.35 15.32 21.84
CA CYS A 345 13.26 16.29 21.68
C CYS A 345 13.62 17.62 22.35
N LYS A 346 13.44 18.73 21.61
CA LYS A 346 13.73 20.09 22.11
C LYS A 346 12.85 20.47 23.31
N SER A 347 11.63 19.96 23.34
CA SER A 347 10.66 20.20 24.42
C SER A 347 10.88 19.33 25.66
N LEU A 348 11.98 18.58 25.75
CA LEU A 348 12.37 17.81 26.93
C LEU A 348 13.49 18.52 27.68
N CYS A 349 13.27 18.83 28.96
CA CYS A 349 14.37 19.22 29.84
C CYS A 349 15.14 17.99 30.33
N ARG A 350 16.38 17.80 29.87
CA ARG A 350 17.25 16.67 30.25
C ARG A 350 17.66 16.65 31.73
N PHE A 351 17.52 17.78 32.43
CA PHE A 351 17.88 17.93 33.84
C PHE A 351 16.75 17.52 34.78
N CYS A 352 15.53 18.04 34.59
CA CYS A 352 14.37 17.70 35.44
C CYS A 352 13.43 16.64 34.86
N GLY A 353 13.52 16.33 33.56
CA GLY A 353 12.66 15.35 32.88
C GLY A 353 11.25 15.87 32.52
N ARG A 354 10.97 17.16 32.71
CA ARG A 354 9.71 17.80 32.28
C ARG A 354 9.67 17.93 30.76
N ILE A 355 8.47 17.76 30.20
CA ILE A 355 8.16 17.93 28.78
C ILE A 355 7.18 19.09 28.62
N GLY A 356 7.43 19.99 27.67
CA GLY A 356 6.54 21.11 27.38
C GLY A 356 7.19 22.11 26.43
N SER A 357 6.41 23.05 25.89
CA SER A 357 6.89 24.10 24.98
C SER A 357 7.88 25.07 25.63
N GLU A 358 7.80 25.29 26.94
CA GLU A 358 8.72 26.14 27.72
C GLU A 358 9.98 25.39 28.18
N ARG A 359 10.42 24.38 27.41
CA ARG A 359 11.58 23.55 27.75
C ARG A 359 12.64 23.63 26.64
N PRO A 360 13.94 23.50 26.98
CA PRO A 360 14.54 23.20 28.29
C PRO A 360 14.36 24.33 29.33
N CYS A 361 14.46 24.01 30.64
CA CYS A 361 14.31 25.03 31.69
C CYS A 361 15.41 26.09 31.56
N MET A 362 15.03 27.36 31.48
CA MET A 362 15.96 28.48 31.37
C MET A 362 16.64 28.79 32.70
N ALA A 363 17.86 29.31 32.65
CA ALA A 363 18.61 29.75 33.81
C ALA A 363 17.97 30.97 34.47
N THR A 364 17.97 31.02 35.79
CA THR A 364 17.64 32.19 36.60
C THR A 364 18.94 32.80 37.11
N ALA A 365 19.10 34.12 37.02
CA ALA A 365 20.38 34.82 37.20
C ALA A 365 21.16 34.46 38.48
N ASN A 366 20.47 34.09 39.57
CA ASN A 366 21.07 33.90 40.89
C ASN A 366 20.95 32.47 41.45
N PHE A 367 20.71 31.45 40.63
CA PHE A 367 20.58 30.07 41.12
C PHE A 367 21.61 29.14 40.50
N PHE A 368 22.44 28.51 41.35
CA PHE A 368 23.30 27.41 40.97
C PHE A 368 23.30 26.35 42.08
N LYS A 369 22.95 25.10 41.73
CA LYS A 369 23.00 23.98 42.67
C LYS A 369 23.41 22.68 42.01
N LYS A 370 24.45 22.02 42.53
CA LYS A 370 24.80 20.63 42.18
C LYS A 370 23.93 19.69 43.01
N CYS A 371 23.42 18.63 42.37
CA CYS A 371 22.74 17.55 43.08
C CYS A 371 23.75 16.44 43.39
N ASP A 372 23.89 16.08 44.67
CA ASP A 372 24.86 15.08 45.12
C ASP A 372 24.52 13.66 44.63
N ASP A 373 23.22 13.32 44.54
CA ASP A 373 22.76 12.00 44.10
C ASP A 373 23.06 11.72 42.62
N CYS A 374 22.84 12.71 41.75
CA CYS A 374 22.86 12.54 40.30
C CYS A 374 23.97 13.30 39.57
N GLY A 375 24.73 14.13 40.29
CA GLY A 375 25.85 14.94 39.80
C GLY A 375 25.46 16.12 38.91
N LYS A 376 24.18 16.27 38.53
CA LYS A 376 23.73 17.33 37.61
C LYS A 376 23.79 18.71 38.27
N LYS A 377 24.17 19.72 37.48
CA LYS A 377 24.19 21.13 37.87
C LYS A 377 22.91 21.82 37.37
N TYR A 378 22.19 22.49 38.25
CA TYR A 378 20.92 23.16 37.96
C TYR A 378 21.09 24.67 38.07
N LEU A 379 20.60 25.38 37.05
CA LEU A 379 20.62 26.86 36.98
C LEU A 379 19.25 27.49 37.26
N ASN A 380 18.30 26.69 37.74
CA ASN A 380 16.92 27.08 37.95
C ASN A 380 16.35 26.33 39.16
N GLU A 381 15.83 27.06 40.13
CA GLU A 381 15.34 26.49 41.39
C GLU A 381 14.18 25.51 41.19
N GLU A 382 13.19 25.87 40.36
CA GLU A 382 12.08 24.96 40.07
C GLU A 382 12.54 23.67 39.39
N CYS A 383 13.53 23.78 38.48
CA CYS A 383 14.14 22.64 37.82
C CYS A 383 14.81 21.73 38.85
N TYR A 384 15.48 22.32 39.84
CA TYR A 384 16.07 21.60 40.97
C TYR A 384 14.98 20.95 41.85
N ASN A 385 13.98 21.69 42.29
CA ASN A 385 12.95 21.13 43.17
C ASN A 385 12.12 20.04 42.48
N TYR A 386 11.81 20.20 41.19
CA TYR A 386 11.07 19.20 40.43
C TYR A 386 11.88 17.92 40.19
N HIS A 387 13.19 18.01 39.89
CA HIS A 387 13.98 16.79 39.68
C HIS A 387 14.12 15.96 40.97
N LYS A 388 14.18 16.62 42.14
CA LYS A 388 14.23 15.97 43.47
C LYS A 388 12.91 15.33 43.86
N LYS A 389 11.78 16.04 43.68
CA LYS A 389 10.43 15.49 43.91
C LYS A 389 10.09 14.36 42.93
N GLY A 390 10.63 14.43 41.72
CA GLY A 390 10.39 13.46 40.65
C GLY A 390 11.30 12.23 40.71
N SER A 391 11.00 11.25 39.86
CA SER A 391 11.81 10.04 39.73
C SER A 391 13.08 10.23 38.87
N ASN A 392 13.34 11.44 38.37
CA ASN A 392 14.44 11.71 37.42
C ASN A 392 15.81 11.66 38.09
N CYS A 393 15.93 12.15 39.33
CA CYS A 393 17.17 12.12 40.12
C CYS A 393 17.73 10.68 40.21
N ARG A 394 16.88 9.73 40.63
CA ARG A 394 17.23 8.31 40.78
C ARG A 394 17.39 7.55 39.47
N GLN A 395 16.98 8.14 38.33
CA GLN A 395 16.97 7.44 37.04
C GLN A 395 18.10 7.85 36.12
N THR A 396 18.70 9.03 36.32
CA THR A 396 19.70 9.55 35.40
C THR A 396 20.87 10.18 36.15
N LYS A 397 22.10 9.86 35.74
CA LYS A 397 23.34 10.48 36.26
C LYS A 397 24.07 11.20 35.15
N ILE A 398 24.95 12.13 35.50
CA ILE A 398 25.89 12.76 34.56
C ILE A 398 27.30 12.18 34.78
N CYS A 399 28.04 11.83 33.72
CA CYS A 399 29.48 11.47 33.85
C CYS A 399 30.25 12.75 34.15
N GLU A 400 30.99 12.79 35.25
CA GLU A 400 31.80 13.96 35.63
C GLU A 400 32.94 14.22 34.63
N LYS A 401 33.43 13.19 33.94
CA LYS A 401 34.51 13.30 32.95
C LYS A 401 34.06 13.87 31.60
N CYS A 402 32.87 13.49 31.11
CA CYS A 402 32.42 13.85 29.75
C CYS A 402 31.09 14.62 29.68
N GLY A 403 30.43 14.89 30.82
CA GLY A 403 29.17 15.63 30.89
C GLY A 403 27.95 14.90 30.32
N VAL A 404 28.08 13.64 29.86
CA VAL A 404 26.97 12.89 29.28
C VAL A 404 25.98 12.45 30.36
N ILE A 405 24.71 12.81 30.17
CA ILE A 405 23.60 12.31 30.99
C ILE A 405 23.17 10.93 30.49
N TRP A 406 23.22 9.92 31.36
CA TRP A 406 22.89 8.51 31.07
C TRP A 406 21.86 7.94 32.07
N SER A 407 21.18 6.85 31.69
CA SER A 407 20.07 6.24 32.46
C SER A 407 20.52 5.03 33.30
N ILE A 408 20.29 5.08 34.61
CA ILE A 408 20.63 4.02 35.57
C ILE A 408 19.74 2.78 35.40
N LYS A 409 18.49 2.96 34.93
CA LYS A 409 17.58 1.82 34.72
C LYS A 409 18.05 0.86 33.64
N ASN A 410 18.73 1.38 32.63
CA ASN A 410 19.31 0.56 31.58
C ASN A 410 20.43 -0.31 32.15
N TYR A 411 21.27 0.27 33.01
CA TYR A 411 22.30 -0.45 33.76
C TYR A 411 21.74 -1.55 34.67
N LYS A 412 20.68 -1.28 35.45
CA LYS A 412 20.07 -2.29 36.34
C LYS A 412 19.42 -3.48 35.60
N ARG A 413 19.03 -3.32 34.33
CA ARG A 413 18.42 -4.38 33.52
C ARG A 413 19.43 -5.10 32.63
N GLU A 414 20.46 -4.39 32.24
CA GLU A 414 21.50 -4.82 31.32
C GLU A 414 22.81 -4.15 31.79
N GLU A 415 23.58 -4.81 32.65
CA GLU A 415 24.79 -4.22 33.27
C GLU A 415 25.77 -3.65 32.24
N GLN A 416 25.85 -4.29 31.07
CA GLN A 416 26.57 -3.84 29.87
C GLN A 416 26.19 -2.45 29.33
N LYS A 417 25.08 -1.83 29.77
CA LYS A 417 24.66 -0.46 29.40
C LYS A 417 25.15 0.62 30.38
N GLN A 418 26.11 0.30 31.24
CA GLN A 418 26.82 1.30 32.03
C GLN A 418 27.50 2.30 31.11
N HIS A 419 27.38 3.60 31.40
CA HIS A 419 28.05 4.61 30.60
C HIS A 419 29.58 4.45 30.61
N VAL A 420 30.17 4.33 29.43
CA VAL A 420 31.62 4.35 29.21
C VAL A 420 32.00 5.68 28.55
N CYS A 421 32.74 6.54 29.26
CA CYS A 421 33.10 7.86 28.74
C CYS A 421 34.06 7.67 27.52
N GLY A 422 33.85 8.42 26.43
CA GLY A 422 34.60 8.27 25.15
C GLY A 422 34.08 7.19 24.19
N GLN A 423 33.03 6.44 24.57
CA GLN A 423 32.44 5.41 23.72
C GLN A 423 30.92 5.62 23.56
N LYS A 424 30.37 5.13 22.44
CA LYS A 424 28.95 5.20 22.12
C LYS A 424 28.34 3.80 22.10
N TRP A 425 27.21 3.64 22.78
CA TRP A 425 26.43 2.42 22.74
C TRP A 425 25.79 2.23 21.35
N CYS A 426 26.03 1.08 20.73
CA CYS A 426 25.39 0.68 19.49
C CYS A 426 24.16 -0.19 19.78
N GLN A 427 22.98 0.24 19.29
CA GLN A 427 21.73 -0.52 19.44
C GLN A 427 21.69 -1.79 18.60
N ILE A 428 22.57 -1.90 17.60
CA ILE A 428 22.59 -3.03 16.65
C ILE A 428 23.35 -4.21 17.28
N CYS A 429 24.62 -4.00 17.64
CA CYS A 429 25.48 -5.06 18.19
C CYS A 429 25.45 -5.15 19.74
N ARG A 430 24.76 -4.21 20.41
CA ARG A 430 24.65 -4.12 21.87
C ARG A 430 26.01 -4.03 22.60
N GLN A 431 26.94 -3.25 22.05
CA GLN A 431 28.24 -2.97 22.68
C GLN A 431 28.62 -1.48 22.57
N TYR A 432 29.56 -1.05 23.41
CA TYR A 432 30.18 0.27 23.32
C TYR A 432 31.32 0.26 22.29
N HIS A 433 31.35 1.28 21.45
CA HIS A 433 32.40 1.48 20.46
C HIS A 433 33.05 2.85 20.63
N SER A 434 34.33 2.97 20.29
CA SER A 434 34.98 4.26 20.09
C SER A 434 34.13 5.11 19.13
N ILE A 435 34.00 6.41 19.44
CA ILE A 435 33.28 7.37 18.61
C ILE A 435 33.88 7.45 17.21
N ASP A 436 35.20 7.30 17.10
CA ASP A 436 35.96 7.46 15.85
C ASP A 436 35.92 6.20 14.98
N ARG A 437 36.00 5.01 15.59
CA ARG A 437 36.00 3.73 14.86
C ARG A 437 34.60 3.25 14.46
N GLY A 438 33.56 3.68 15.18
CA GLY A 438 32.18 3.25 14.92
C GLY A 438 31.92 1.76 15.20
N CYS A 439 30.72 1.29 14.82
CA CYS A 439 30.35 -0.13 14.93
C CYS A 439 30.66 -0.84 13.61
N PHE A 440 31.57 -1.81 13.62
CA PHE A 440 31.69 -2.77 12.52
C PHE A 440 30.44 -3.67 12.50
N ILE A 441 29.78 -3.77 11.34
CA ILE A 441 28.56 -4.58 11.16
C ILE A 441 28.93 -6.03 11.45
N ARG A 442 28.40 -6.57 12.56
CA ARG A 442 28.49 -8.00 12.85
C ARG A 442 27.66 -8.77 11.82
N PRO A 443 28.06 -9.99 11.47
CA PRO A 443 27.17 -10.93 10.79
C PRO A 443 25.82 -10.93 11.51
N LEU A 444 24.73 -10.80 10.75
CA LEU A 444 23.37 -10.81 11.32
C LEU A 444 23.21 -12.10 12.12
N GLU A 445 22.95 -11.98 13.43
CA GLU A 445 22.59 -13.16 14.20
C GLU A 445 21.30 -13.74 13.61
N PRO A 446 21.27 -15.04 13.24
CA PRO A 446 20.06 -15.67 12.75
C PRO A 446 18.94 -15.44 13.75
N LYS A 447 17.81 -14.91 13.27
CA LYS A 447 16.58 -14.90 14.08
C LYS A 447 16.29 -16.35 14.47
N LYS A 448 15.96 -16.58 15.75
CA LYS A 448 15.48 -17.89 16.20
C LYS A 448 14.35 -18.34 15.28
N SER A 449 14.45 -19.54 14.71
CA SER A 449 13.40 -20.10 13.87
C SER A 449 12.14 -20.22 14.70
N VAL A 450 11.12 -19.43 14.35
CA VAL A 450 9.82 -19.47 15.02
C VAL A 450 8.93 -20.41 14.21
N PRO A 451 8.18 -21.33 14.84
CA PRO A 451 7.21 -22.15 14.13
C PRO A 451 6.14 -21.29 13.46
N TYR A 452 5.83 -21.61 12.21
CA TYR A 452 4.80 -20.94 11.42
C TYR A 452 3.93 -21.96 10.68
N ARG A 453 2.74 -21.50 10.27
CA ARG A 453 1.82 -22.24 9.42
C ARG A 453 2.06 -21.90 7.95
N LEU A 454 2.08 -22.93 7.10
CA LEU A 454 1.97 -22.79 5.66
C LEU A 454 0.53 -23.16 5.29
N VAL A 455 -0.16 -22.24 4.61
CA VAL A 455 -1.46 -22.48 4.00
C VAL A 455 -1.27 -22.37 2.51
N THR A 456 -1.65 -23.40 1.77
CA THR A 456 -1.75 -23.37 0.30
C THR A 456 -3.21 -23.37 -0.06
N PHE A 457 -3.61 -22.62 -1.07
CA PHE A 457 -5.01 -22.54 -1.49
C PHE A 457 -5.12 -22.22 -2.97
N ASP A 458 -6.27 -22.58 -3.53
CA ASP A 458 -6.64 -22.32 -4.91
C ASP A 458 -8.17 -22.15 -5.02
N PHE A 459 -8.64 -21.40 -6.03
CA PHE A 459 -10.04 -21.06 -6.21
C PHE A 459 -10.55 -21.45 -7.60
N GLU A 460 -11.76 -22.00 -7.64
CA GLU A 460 -12.56 -22.03 -8.85
C GLU A 460 -13.68 -20.99 -8.77
N ALA A 461 -13.95 -20.35 -9.91
CA ALA A 461 -14.92 -19.28 -10.02
C ALA A 461 -15.82 -19.47 -11.24
N THR A 462 -17.11 -19.21 -11.05
CA THR A 462 -18.07 -19.13 -12.15
C THR A 462 -18.05 -17.73 -12.77
N GLN A 463 -18.41 -17.65 -14.05
CA GLN A 463 -18.49 -16.42 -14.85
C GLN A 463 -19.92 -16.13 -15.33
N ASN A 464 -20.95 -16.65 -14.64
CA ASN A 464 -22.34 -16.52 -15.12
C ASN A 464 -22.87 -15.07 -15.09
N GLU A 465 -22.38 -14.22 -14.19
CA GLU A 465 -22.87 -12.84 -14.01
C GLU A 465 -22.17 -11.85 -14.98
N LYS A 466 -22.93 -10.96 -15.64
CA LYS A 466 -22.38 -9.91 -16.54
C LYS A 466 -22.02 -8.63 -15.77
N ILE A 467 -20.94 -7.94 -16.18
CA ILE A 467 -20.54 -6.65 -15.59
C ILE A 467 -21.16 -5.49 -16.39
N ASN A 468 -22.32 -5.00 -15.94
CA ASN A 468 -23.06 -3.84 -16.47
C ASN A 468 -23.59 -3.98 -17.93
N ASN A 469 -24.69 -3.30 -18.23
CA ASN A 469 -25.36 -3.29 -19.56
C ASN A 469 -24.57 -2.60 -20.69
N VAL A 470 -23.31 -2.21 -20.46
CA VAL A 470 -22.52 -1.38 -21.40
C VAL A 470 -21.53 -2.21 -22.21
N ASN A 471 -21.18 -3.42 -21.78
CA ASN A 471 -20.25 -4.28 -22.49
C ASN A 471 -20.67 -5.75 -22.35
N GLU A 472 -21.35 -6.28 -23.38
CA GLU A 472 -21.96 -7.62 -23.36
C GLU A 472 -20.98 -8.78 -23.19
N GLU A 473 -19.67 -8.54 -23.35
CA GLU A 473 -18.63 -9.57 -23.30
C GLU A 473 -17.99 -9.75 -21.91
N ARG A 474 -18.09 -8.79 -20.99
CA ARG A 474 -17.40 -8.88 -19.69
C ARG A 474 -18.22 -9.62 -18.65
N ARG A 475 -17.63 -10.67 -18.07
CA ARG A 475 -18.21 -11.50 -17.00
C ARG A 475 -17.50 -11.30 -15.67
N LEU A 476 -18.26 -11.40 -14.58
CA LEU A 476 -17.77 -11.32 -13.20
C LEU A 476 -17.34 -12.71 -12.73
N HIS A 477 -16.12 -12.81 -12.21
CA HIS A 477 -15.65 -14.02 -11.55
C HIS A 477 -16.21 -14.08 -10.12
N LYS A 478 -17.01 -15.09 -9.83
CA LYS A 478 -17.57 -15.35 -8.51
C LYS A 478 -17.08 -16.69 -8.00
N VAL A 479 -16.27 -16.66 -6.94
CA VAL A 479 -15.67 -17.85 -6.34
C VAL A 479 -16.78 -18.76 -5.81
N ASN A 480 -16.83 -20.00 -6.30
CA ASN A 480 -17.83 -21.00 -5.93
C ASN A 480 -17.21 -22.24 -5.27
N PHE A 481 -15.89 -22.45 -5.42
CA PHE A 481 -15.16 -23.51 -4.75
C PHE A 481 -13.78 -23.00 -4.30
N ILE A 482 -13.37 -23.37 -3.09
CA ILE A 482 -12.04 -23.09 -2.54
C ILE A 482 -11.52 -24.36 -1.90
N ALA A 483 -10.31 -24.77 -2.29
CA ALA A 483 -9.52 -25.76 -1.54
C ALA A 483 -8.39 -25.06 -0.78
N ALA A 484 -8.11 -25.54 0.44
CA ALA A 484 -6.98 -25.08 1.22
C ALA A 484 -6.32 -26.24 2.00
N THR A 485 -4.99 -26.25 2.06
CA THR A 485 -4.22 -27.19 2.86
C THR A 485 -3.37 -26.45 3.89
N VAL A 486 -3.43 -26.91 5.14
CA VAL A 486 -2.65 -26.38 6.27
C VAL A 486 -1.55 -27.34 6.69
N THR A 487 -0.32 -26.84 6.74
CA THR A 487 0.81 -27.53 7.36
C THR A 487 1.64 -26.56 8.20
N CYS A 488 2.67 -27.04 8.90
CA CYS A 488 3.53 -26.21 9.71
C CYS A 488 4.97 -26.69 9.67
N THR A 489 5.88 -25.88 10.18
CA THR A 489 7.32 -26.21 10.19
C THR A 489 7.64 -27.56 10.81
N LYS A 490 6.86 -28.01 11.81
CA LYS A 490 7.03 -29.33 12.44
C LYS A 490 6.46 -30.46 11.58
N CYS A 491 5.23 -30.32 11.08
CA CYS A 491 4.62 -31.35 10.24
C CYS A 491 5.42 -31.57 8.94
N MET A 492 6.00 -30.51 8.36
CA MET A 492 6.80 -30.61 7.13
C MET A 492 8.10 -31.42 7.29
N GLU A 493 8.54 -31.74 8.51
CA GLU A 493 9.75 -32.54 8.76
C GLU A 493 9.54 -34.02 8.47
N ASP A 494 8.30 -34.51 8.57
CA ASP A 494 7.94 -35.89 8.26
C ASP A 494 6.88 -35.95 7.14
N GLY A 495 7.27 -36.57 6.03
CA GLY A 495 6.43 -36.78 4.86
C GLY A 495 5.15 -37.56 5.13
N LYS A 496 5.14 -38.43 6.15
CA LYS A 496 3.95 -39.20 6.57
C LYS A 496 2.99 -38.31 7.34
N ILE A 497 3.49 -37.53 8.29
CA ILE A 497 2.67 -36.65 9.14
C ILE A 497 1.94 -35.60 8.32
N TRP A 498 2.64 -34.93 7.39
CA TRP A 498 1.99 -33.86 6.66
C TRP A 498 1.00 -34.36 5.59
N ARG A 499 1.16 -35.59 5.07
CA ARG A 499 0.24 -36.18 4.08
C ARG A 499 -1.00 -36.82 4.71
N SER A 500 -0.98 -37.11 6.00
CA SER A 500 -2.12 -37.70 6.70
C SER A 500 -3.15 -36.66 7.14
N PRO A 501 -4.47 -36.98 7.10
CA PRO A 501 -5.53 -36.15 7.66
C PRO A 501 -5.29 -35.87 9.15
N LEU A 502 -5.58 -34.68 9.64
CA LEU A 502 -5.44 -34.35 11.06
C LEU A 502 -6.64 -34.81 11.89
N ASN A 503 -7.85 -34.84 11.31
CA ASN A 503 -9.07 -35.25 12.00
C ASN A 503 -9.10 -36.77 12.34
N GLN A 504 -8.31 -37.58 11.65
CA GLN A 504 -8.23 -39.04 11.83
C GLN A 504 -6.94 -39.50 12.53
N ASN A 505 -6.01 -38.59 12.81
CA ASN A 505 -4.75 -38.90 13.46
C ASN A 505 -4.88 -38.90 14.99
N VAL A 506 -4.21 -39.87 15.65
CA VAL A 506 -4.08 -39.91 17.13
C VAL A 506 -3.31 -38.69 17.66
N ILE A 507 -2.47 -38.08 16.82
CA ILE A 507 -1.60 -36.95 17.17
C ILE A 507 -2.20 -35.65 16.61
N SER A 508 -2.84 -34.86 17.48
CA SER A 508 -3.31 -33.51 17.13
C SER A 508 -2.13 -32.54 16.99
N CYS A 509 -2.16 -31.68 15.96
CA CYS A 509 -1.13 -30.67 15.77
C CYS A 509 -1.57 -29.32 16.33
N SER A 510 -0.97 -28.88 17.44
CA SER A 510 -1.28 -27.59 18.07
C SER A 510 -1.00 -26.36 17.20
N ILE A 511 -0.20 -26.51 16.13
CA ILE A 511 0.10 -25.44 15.18
C ILE A 511 -0.91 -25.45 14.03
N CYS A 512 -1.14 -26.59 13.37
CA CYS A 512 -2.03 -26.69 12.21
C CYS A 512 -3.52 -26.64 12.59
N GLY A 513 -3.87 -27.00 13.82
CA GLY A 513 -5.25 -27.16 14.26
C GLY A 513 -5.77 -28.57 13.99
N ASN A 514 -7.09 -28.68 13.83
CA ASN A 514 -7.77 -29.98 13.76
C ASN A 514 -7.93 -30.51 12.33
N ASN A 515 -7.85 -29.64 11.32
CA ASN A 515 -8.14 -29.97 9.93
C ASN A 515 -6.98 -29.54 9.04
N ARG A 516 -6.47 -30.47 8.25
CA ARG A 516 -5.40 -30.26 7.28
C ARG A 516 -5.95 -29.78 5.95
N SER A 517 -6.85 -30.56 5.36
CA SER A 517 -7.51 -30.23 4.09
C SER A 517 -8.90 -29.66 4.37
N VAL A 518 -9.13 -28.42 3.98
CA VAL A 518 -10.38 -27.69 4.24
C VAL A 518 -10.92 -27.14 2.93
N THR A 519 -12.19 -27.37 2.66
CA THR A 519 -12.87 -26.83 1.49
C THR A 519 -14.03 -25.91 1.87
N PHE A 520 -14.31 -24.95 0.99
CA PHE A 520 -15.47 -24.06 1.07
C PHE A 520 -16.18 -24.11 -0.27
N SER A 521 -17.42 -24.58 -0.31
CA SER A 521 -18.12 -24.87 -1.56
C SER A 521 -19.62 -24.56 -1.46
N HIS A 522 -20.24 -24.28 -2.62
CA HIS A 522 -21.70 -24.11 -2.70
C HIS A 522 -22.46 -25.42 -2.44
N GLN A 523 -21.89 -26.55 -2.88
CA GLN A 523 -22.51 -27.88 -2.78
C GLN A 523 -21.58 -28.88 -2.08
N PRO A 524 -22.14 -29.92 -1.45
CA PRO A 524 -21.36 -31.02 -0.87
C PRO A 524 -20.83 -31.96 -1.95
N PHE A 525 -19.78 -32.70 -1.59
CA PHE A 525 -19.17 -33.75 -2.41
C PHE A 525 -18.74 -34.93 -1.52
N ASN A 526 -18.64 -36.13 -2.07
CA ASN A 526 -18.46 -37.36 -1.32
C ASN A 526 -17.22 -38.17 -1.74
N GLN A 527 -16.74 -38.03 -2.97
CA GLN A 527 -15.66 -38.86 -3.48
C GLN A 527 -14.28 -38.34 -3.07
N THR A 528 -14.10 -37.01 -3.10
CA THR A 528 -12.85 -36.39 -2.68
C THR A 528 -12.72 -36.38 -1.15
N LYS A 529 -11.66 -36.98 -0.62
CA LYS A 529 -11.42 -37.06 0.82
C LYS A 529 -10.78 -35.77 1.33
N VAL A 530 -11.47 -35.07 2.23
CA VAL A 530 -10.94 -33.89 2.95
C VAL A 530 -11.27 -33.95 4.44
N ASP A 531 -10.51 -33.23 5.26
CA ASP A 531 -10.70 -33.22 6.72
C ASP A 531 -11.98 -32.49 7.12
N LYS A 532 -12.30 -31.39 6.42
CA LYS A 532 -13.50 -30.58 6.66
C LYS A 532 -14.03 -29.98 5.37
N GLN A 533 -15.31 -30.22 5.10
CA GLN A 533 -16.08 -29.49 4.09
C GLN A 533 -16.93 -28.41 4.77
N THR A 534 -16.88 -27.18 4.26
CA THR A 534 -17.72 -26.07 4.70
C THR A 534 -18.68 -25.70 3.58
N ILE A 535 -19.93 -26.13 3.68
CA ILE A 535 -20.96 -25.82 2.69
C ILE A 535 -21.52 -24.44 2.97
N THR A 536 -21.39 -23.52 2.03
CA THR A 536 -21.74 -22.11 2.22
C THR A 536 -22.08 -21.44 0.91
N GLN A 537 -22.97 -20.45 0.93
CA GLN A 537 -23.29 -19.62 -0.24
C GLN A 537 -22.20 -18.59 -0.56
N ASN A 538 -21.29 -18.32 0.38
CA ASN A 538 -20.21 -17.34 0.21
C ASN A 538 -18.83 -17.94 0.54
N PRO A 539 -18.30 -18.85 -0.31
CA PRO A 539 -17.03 -19.55 -0.04
C PRO A 539 -15.88 -18.63 0.33
N LEU A 540 -15.71 -17.53 -0.40
CA LEU A 540 -14.64 -16.56 -0.16
C LEU A 540 -14.76 -15.89 1.22
N LYS A 541 -15.97 -15.52 1.65
CA LYS A 541 -16.20 -14.85 2.93
C LYS A 541 -15.83 -15.76 4.10
N ASP A 542 -16.17 -17.04 4.00
CA ASP A 542 -15.92 -18.04 5.05
C ASP A 542 -14.47 -18.52 5.02
N PHE A 543 -13.83 -18.62 3.85
CA PHE A 543 -12.39 -18.83 3.76
C PHE A 543 -11.60 -17.72 4.46
N ILE A 544 -11.96 -16.44 4.21
CA ILE A 544 -11.33 -15.31 4.89
C ILE A 544 -11.65 -15.32 6.39
N GLN A 545 -12.86 -15.71 6.78
CA GLN A 545 -13.21 -15.88 8.19
C GLN A 545 -12.30 -16.90 8.88
N TRP A 546 -12.16 -18.08 8.26
CA TRP A 546 -11.35 -19.17 8.77
C TRP A 546 -9.87 -18.79 8.89
N ILE A 547 -9.25 -18.30 7.83
CA ILE A 547 -7.79 -18.05 7.81
C ILE A 547 -7.37 -16.92 8.77
N LEU A 548 -8.21 -15.88 8.89
CA LEU A 548 -7.91 -14.71 9.72
C LEU A 548 -8.31 -14.88 11.19
N PHE A 549 -9.33 -15.68 11.50
CA PHE A 549 -9.97 -15.65 12.83
C PHE A 549 -10.09 -17.02 13.53
N GLU A 550 -10.11 -18.14 12.80
CA GLU A 550 -10.36 -19.46 13.42
C GLU A 550 -9.06 -20.21 13.75
N LEU A 551 -7.98 -19.95 13.02
CA LEU A 551 -6.70 -20.60 13.28
C LEU A 551 -5.99 -20.00 14.50
N ASN A 552 -5.13 -20.76 15.18
CA ASN A 552 -4.50 -20.33 16.43
C ASN A 552 -3.66 -19.04 16.27
N PRO A 553 -4.00 -17.94 16.97
CA PRO A 553 -3.36 -16.63 16.81
C PRO A 553 -1.92 -16.56 17.29
N GLN A 554 -1.42 -17.55 18.02
CA GLN A 554 -0.03 -17.58 18.48
C GLN A 554 0.97 -17.74 17.31
N TYR A 555 0.57 -18.41 16.24
CA TYR A 555 1.42 -18.72 15.09
C TYR A 555 1.08 -17.84 13.89
N SER A 556 2.10 -17.39 13.16
CA SER A 556 1.94 -16.65 11.92
C SER A 556 1.62 -17.59 10.76
N THR A 557 0.84 -17.11 9.80
CA THR A 557 0.43 -17.87 8.60
C THR A 557 1.08 -17.30 7.35
N MET A 558 1.78 -18.16 6.63
CA MET A 558 2.23 -17.91 5.26
C MET A 558 1.23 -18.56 4.31
N ALA A 559 0.43 -17.77 3.61
CA ALA A 559 -0.58 -18.24 2.67
C ALA A 559 -0.09 -18.12 1.23
N PHE A 560 -0.16 -19.18 0.44
CA PHE A 560 0.30 -19.22 -0.94
C PHE A 560 -0.79 -19.73 -1.89
N SER A 561 -0.97 -19.01 -3.00
CA SER A 561 -1.62 -19.54 -4.20
C SER A 561 -0.62 -19.49 -5.36
N HIS A 562 -0.92 -20.16 -6.47
CA HIS A 562 -0.02 -20.24 -7.61
C HIS A 562 -0.43 -19.28 -8.72
N ASN A 563 0.42 -18.30 -9.04
CA ASN A 563 0.09 -17.17 -9.93
C ASN A 563 -1.09 -16.31 -9.44
N GLY A 564 -1.56 -16.52 -8.20
CA GLY A 564 -2.72 -15.80 -7.66
C GLY A 564 -2.51 -14.33 -7.41
N GLY A 565 -1.28 -13.83 -7.50
CA GLY A 565 -0.99 -12.39 -7.48
C GLY A 565 -1.70 -11.59 -8.58
N ARG A 566 -2.19 -12.26 -9.62
CA ARG A 566 -3.02 -11.69 -10.69
C ARG A 566 -4.47 -12.17 -10.67
N TYR A 567 -4.80 -13.14 -9.83
CA TYR A 567 -6.09 -13.81 -9.76
C TYR A 567 -6.53 -13.95 -8.30
N ASP A 568 -6.31 -15.09 -7.63
CA ASP A 568 -6.87 -15.42 -6.29
C ASP A 568 -6.66 -14.32 -5.25
N MET A 569 -5.45 -13.77 -5.17
CA MET A 569 -5.08 -12.76 -4.18
C MET A 569 -5.86 -11.45 -4.39
N VAL A 570 -6.32 -11.17 -5.60
CA VAL A 570 -7.14 -9.99 -5.91
C VAL A 570 -8.54 -10.15 -5.29
N MET A 571 -9.14 -11.34 -5.41
CA MET A 571 -10.43 -11.65 -4.77
C MET A 571 -10.28 -11.67 -3.23
N VAL A 572 -9.22 -12.31 -2.72
CA VAL A 572 -8.86 -12.27 -1.28
C VAL A 572 -8.75 -10.84 -0.77
N PHE A 573 -8.02 -9.98 -1.49
CA PHE A 573 -7.86 -8.58 -1.10
C PHE A 573 -9.20 -7.84 -1.00
N ARG A 574 -10.08 -8.03 -2.00
CA ARG A 574 -11.43 -7.43 -1.99
C ARG A 574 -12.21 -7.83 -0.73
N GLU A 575 -12.21 -9.12 -0.39
CA GLU A 575 -13.00 -9.61 0.74
C GLU A 575 -12.41 -9.20 2.10
N ILE A 576 -11.08 -9.16 2.22
CA ILE A 576 -10.39 -8.61 3.40
C ILE A 576 -10.74 -7.13 3.59
N TYR A 577 -10.74 -6.35 2.51
CA TYR A 577 -11.09 -4.94 2.53
C TYR A 577 -12.56 -4.72 2.96
N LEU A 578 -13.49 -5.52 2.44
CA LEU A 578 -14.91 -5.45 2.82
C LEU A 578 -15.15 -5.80 4.30
N LYS A 579 -14.32 -6.66 4.90
CA LYS A 579 -14.34 -6.93 6.35
C LYS A 579 -13.71 -5.81 7.21
N GLY A 580 -13.29 -4.70 6.61
CA GLY A 580 -12.68 -3.56 7.32
C GLY A 580 -11.25 -3.80 7.78
N VAL A 581 -10.57 -4.82 7.25
CA VAL A 581 -9.16 -5.10 7.53
C VAL A 581 -8.30 -4.44 6.44
N VAL A 582 -7.34 -3.61 6.85
CA VAL A 582 -6.44 -2.92 5.91
C VAL A 582 -5.08 -3.62 5.87
N PRO A 583 -4.77 -4.40 4.81
CA PRO A 583 -3.48 -5.06 4.67
C PRO A 583 -2.39 -4.08 4.21
N SER A 584 -1.14 -4.34 4.61
CA SER A 584 0.02 -3.79 3.91
C SER A 584 0.26 -4.57 2.61
N MET A 585 0.60 -3.87 1.53
CA MET A 585 0.66 -4.47 0.19
C MET A 585 1.96 -4.17 -0.53
N ILE A 586 2.51 -5.18 -1.20
CA ILE A 586 3.60 -5.03 -2.19
C ILE A 586 3.04 -5.39 -3.55
N ARG A 587 3.05 -4.45 -4.50
CA ARG A 587 2.46 -4.62 -5.83
C ARG A 587 3.25 -3.93 -6.94
N ARG A 588 3.10 -4.39 -8.18
CA ARG A 588 3.54 -3.69 -9.40
C ARG A 588 2.38 -3.67 -10.39
N GLY A 589 1.85 -2.49 -10.69
CA GLY A 589 0.59 -2.36 -11.41
C GLY A 589 -0.53 -3.09 -10.65
N ASN A 590 -1.23 -3.98 -11.34
CA ASN A 590 -2.29 -4.82 -10.80
C ASN A 590 -1.79 -6.16 -10.22
N LYS A 591 -0.51 -6.51 -10.40
CA LYS A 591 0.06 -7.73 -9.82
C LYS A 591 0.40 -7.49 -8.34
N LEU A 592 -0.21 -8.27 -7.46
CA LEU A 592 0.10 -8.36 -6.03
C LEU A 592 1.25 -9.36 -5.82
N TYR A 593 2.31 -8.94 -5.13
CA TYR A 593 3.40 -9.82 -4.69
C TYR A 593 3.18 -10.29 -3.26
N GLU A 594 2.66 -9.40 -2.40
CA GLU A 594 2.40 -9.71 -1.00
C GLU A 594 1.19 -8.90 -0.49
N LEU A 595 0.32 -9.56 0.28
CA LEU A 595 -0.66 -8.93 1.15
C LEU A 595 -0.39 -9.38 2.59
N LYS A 596 -0.02 -8.45 3.47
CA LYS A 596 0.31 -8.74 4.86
C LYS A 596 -0.67 -8.10 5.82
N ILE A 597 -1.34 -8.93 6.61
CA ILE A 597 -2.22 -8.57 7.71
C ILE A 597 -1.44 -8.73 9.02
N PRO A 598 -1.15 -7.64 9.76
CA PRO A 598 -0.48 -7.74 11.05
C PRO A 598 -1.42 -8.34 12.11
N ARG A 599 -0.85 -9.07 13.07
CA ARG A 599 -1.58 -9.56 14.24
C ARG A 599 -2.18 -8.39 15.01
N ASN A 600 -3.45 -8.51 15.40
CA ASN A 600 -4.07 -7.61 16.36
C ASN A 600 -4.93 -8.42 17.36
N ASN A 601 -5.66 -7.75 18.25
CA ASN A 601 -6.49 -8.42 19.27
C ASN A 601 -7.67 -9.22 18.68
N LYS A 602 -7.98 -9.05 17.40
CA LYS A 602 -9.09 -9.68 16.69
C LYS A 602 -8.63 -10.65 15.60
N CYS A 603 -7.47 -10.47 14.95
CA CYS A 603 -7.05 -11.28 13.81
C CYS A 603 -5.61 -11.82 13.90
N ASN A 604 -5.41 -12.95 13.24
CA ASN A 604 -4.14 -13.64 13.05
C ASN A 604 -3.17 -12.80 12.18
N GLU A 605 -1.85 -12.99 12.38
CA GLU A 605 -0.89 -12.54 11.38
C GLU A 605 -0.96 -13.49 10.18
N VAL A 606 -1.34 -12.95 9.02
CA VAL A 606 -1.42 -13.71 7.76
C VAL A 606 -0.70 -12.93 6.66
N ILE A 607 0.14 -13.64 5.92
CA ILE A 607 0.94 -13.09 4.81
C ILE A 607 0.62 -13.90 3.58
N PHE A 608 -0.19 -13.34 2.68
CA PHE A 608 -0.49 -13.93 1.37
C PHE A 608 0.63 -13.59 0.38
N ARG A 609 1.10 -14.59 -0.36
CA ARG A 609 2.13 -14.46 -1.39
C ARG A 609 1.79 -15.32 -2.61
N ASP A 610 2.31 -14.88 -3.75
CA ASP A 610 2.23 -15.63 -5.00
C ASP A 610 3.45 -16.54 -5.13
N SER A 611 3.22 -17.85 -5.15
CA SER A 611 4.27 -18.89 -5.25
C SER A 611 4.98 -18.88 -6.59
N TYR A 612 4.39 -18.31 -7.65
CA TYR A 612 5.04 -18.16 -8.95
C TYR A 612 6.31 -17.31 -8.88
N ASN A 613 6.40 -16.40 -7.89
CA ASN A 613 7.63 -15.62 -7.67
C ASN A 613 8.77 -16.46 -7.07
N LEU A 614 8.47 -17.64 -6.53
CA LEU A 614 9.47 -18.61 -6.04
C LEU A 614 9.76 -19.67 -7.11
N CYS A 615 8.72 -20.16 -7.77
CA CYS A 615 8.77 -21.21 -8.78
C CYS A 615 8.08 -20.72 -10.08
N PRO A 616 8.79 -20.04 -11.00
CA PRO A 616 8.19 -19.37 -12.16
C PRO A 616 7.92 -20.32 -13.33
N VAL A 617 7.20 -21.40 -13.08
CA VAL A 617 6.73 -22.38 -14.08
C VAL A 617 5.26 -22.70 -13.80
N ALA A 618 4.56 -23.31 -14.76
CA ALA A 618 3.18 -23.75 -14.56
C ALA A 618 3.08 -24.80 -13.45
N LEU A 619 1.92 -24.87 -12.77
CA LEU A 619 1.70 -25.74 -11.61
C LEU A 619 2.02 -27.21 -11.89
N GLY A 620 1.47 -27.78 -12.97
CA GLY A 620 1.76 -29.15 -13.41
C GLY A 620 3.24 -29.46 -13.64
N LYS A 621 4.00 -28.48 -14.15
CA LYS A 621 5.46 -28.63 -14.36
C LYS A 621 6.24 -28.73 -13.04
N LEU A 622 5.65 -28.35 -11.90
CA LEU A 622 6.28 -28.51 -10.59
C LEU A 622 6.43 -29.97 -10.18
N ILE A 623 5.55 -30.86 -10.67
CA ILE A 623 5.62 -32.31 -10.40
C ILE A 623 6.95 -32.85 -10.90
N GLY A 624 7.26 -32.64 -12.18
CA GLY A 624 8.53 -33.04 -12.77
C GLY A 624 9.73 -32.28 -12.18
N ALA A 625 9.60 -30.97 -11.95
CA ALA A 625 10.70 -30.14 -11.45
C ALA A 625 11.18 -30.54 -10.03
N PHE A 626 10.27 -31.03 -9.18
CA PHE A 626 10.59 -31.47 -7.82
C PHE A 626 10.57 -32.99 -7.61
N GLY A 627 10.16 -33.78 -8.61
CA GLY A 627 10.02 -35.24 -8.50
C GLY A 627 8.90 -35.64 -7.54
N LEU A 628 7.77 -34.93 -7.60
CA LEU A 628 6.63 -35.13 -6.70
C LEU A 628 5.90 -36.44 -7.04
N GLN A 629 5.40 -37.12 -6.01
CA GLN A 629 4.62 -38.36 -6.15
C GLN A 629 3.12 -38.05 -6.20
N VAL A 630 2.74 -37.10 -7.06
CA VAL A 630 1.37 -36.64 -7.25
C VAL A 630 1.07 -36.67 -8.73
N THR A 631 -0.09 -37.19 -9.10
CA THR A 631 -0.60 -37.17 -10.48
C THR A 631 -1.39 -35.88 -10.69
N GLU A 632 -1.11 -35.15 -11.76
CA GLU A 632 -1.90 -33.99 -12.18
C GLU A 632 -3.19 -34.43 -12.87
N LYS A 633 -4.32 -33.86 -12.45
CA LYS A 633 -5.56 -33.98 -13.22
C LYS A 633 -5.53 -32.98 -14.37
N GLN A 634 -5.39 -33.46 -15.60
CA GLN A 634 -5.02 -32.61 -16.74
C GLN A 634 -6.17 -31.76 -17.33
N PHE A 635 -7.42 -32.20 -17.17
CA PHE A 635 -8.58 -31.62 -17.87
C PHE A 635 -9.74 -31.35 -16.92
N PHE A 636 -10.21 -30.10 -16.91
CA PHE A 636 -11.39 -29.65 -16.19
C PHE A 636 -12.29 -28.79 -17.10
N PRO A 637 -13.62 -29.00 -17.10
CA PRO A 637 -14.53 -28.27 -17.97
C PRO A 637 -14.88 -26.91 -17.37
N HIS A 638 -13.99 -25.93 -17.51
CA HIS A 638 -14.14 -24.58 -16.93
C HIS A 638 -15.47 -23.88 -17.30
N LEU A 639 -15.98 -24.04 -18.52
CA LEU A 639 -17.26 -23.40 -18.92
C LEU A 639 -18.49 -24.17 -18.44
N ALA A 640 -18.34 -25.43 -18.01
CA ALA A 640 -19.41 -26.17 -17.36
C ALA A 640 -19.61 -25.71 -15.90
N ASN A 641 -18.72 -24.87 -15.35
CA ASN A 641 -18.82 -24.28 -14.01
C ASN A 641 -19.90 -23.18 -13.94
N ILE A 642 -21.16 -23.60 -14.10
CA ILE A 642 -22.34 -22.74 -14.09
C ILE A 642 -23.38 -23.24 -13.08
N PRO A 643 -24.19 -22.35 -12.48
CA PRO A 643 -25.17 -22.72 -11.46
C PRO A 643 -26.13 -23.84 -11.84
N GLU A 644 -26.46 -23.96 -13.13
CA GLU A 644 -27.37 -24.97 -13.68
C GLU A 644 -26.84 -26.40 -13.53
N ASN A 645 -25.53 -26.56 -13.36
CA ASN A 645 -24.87 -27.86 -13.18
C ASN A 645 -24.60 -28.22 -11.70
N TYR A 646 -24.82 -27.29 -10.77
CA TYR A 646 -24.60 -27.54 -9.33
C TYR A 646 -25.64 -28.53 -8.77
N GLY A 647 -25.19 -29.50 -7.98
CA GLY A 647 -26.04 -30.52 -7.37
C GLY A 647 -26.63 -31.52 -8.37
N ARG A 648 -26.09 -31.61 -9.59
CA ARG A 648 -26.58 -32.48 -10.65
C ARG A 648 -25.49 -33.41 -11.16
N THR A 649 -25.93 -34.58 -11.62
CA THR A 649 -25.11 -35.54 -12.35
C THR A 649 -25.58 -35.57 -13.80
N LEU A 650 -24.68 -35.22 -14.72
CA LEU A 650 -24.87 -35.37 -16.15
C LEU A 650 -24.58 -36.83 -16.53
N GLN A 651 -25.31 -37.34 -17.53
CA GLN A 651 -25.13 -38.73 -18.00
C GLN A 651 -23.81 -38.95 -18.74
N GLN A 652 -23.20 -37.88 -19.24
CA GLN A 652 -21.99 -37.86 -20.06
C GLN A 652 -21.11 -36.69 -19.64
N LEU A 653 -19.85 -36.69 -20.08
CA LEU A 653 -18.96 -35.55 -19.88
C LEU A 653 -19.51 -34.27 -20.56
N PRO A 654 -19.17 -33.09 -20.03
CA PRO A 654 -19.44 -31.81 -20.71
C PRO A 654 -18.84 -31.77 -22.11
N LEU A 655 -19.33 -30.86 -22.95
CA LEU A 655 -18.88 -30.76 -24.34
C LEU A 655 -17.40 -30.38 -24.41
N LYS A 656 -16.71 -30.76 -25.49
CA LYS A 656 -15.30 -30.37 -25.72
C LYS A 656 -15.07 -28.86 -25.59
N SER A 657 -16.04 -28.04 -26.02
CA SER A 657 -15.99 -26.58 -25.88
C SER A 657 -15.85 -26.13 -24.42
N ASP A 658 -16.43 -26.87 -23.48
CA ASP A 658 -16.45 -26.51 -22.07
C ASP A 658 -15.07 -26.63 -21.40
N TYR A 659 -14.15 -27.37 -22.02
CA TYR A 659 -12.77 -27.54 -21.60
C TYR A 659 -11.82 -26.49 -22.17
N LEU A 660 -12.34 -25.45 -22.84
CA LEU A 660 -11.54 -24.44 -23.56
C LEU A 660 -10.65 -25.08 -24.64
N TYR A 661 -11.14 -26.15 -25.29
CA TYR A 661 -10.39 -26.93 -26.28
C TYR A 661 -9.73 -26.09 -27.38
N GLY A 662 -10.40 -25.04 -27.86
CA GLY A 662 -9.87 -24.13 -28.88
C GLY A 662 -8.64 -23.32 -28.44
N GLY A 663 -8.39 -23.19 -27.14
CA GLY A 663 -7.20 -22.53 -26.59
C GLY A 663 -6.04 -23.49 -26.27
N MET A 664 -6.23 -24.80 -26.44
CA MET A 664 -5.18 -25.79 -26.17
C MET A 664 -4.16 -25.87 -27.32
N PRO A 665 -2.85 -26.00 -27.04
CA PRO A 665 -1.85 -26.29 -28.07
C PRO A 665 -2.11 -27.65 -28.76
N PRO A 666 -1.68 -27.86 -30.02
CA PRO A 666 -1.96 -29.09 -30.77
C PRO A 666 -1.57 -30.39 -30.07
N GLN A 667 -0.43 -30.41 -29.36
CA GLN A 667 -0.01 -31.57 -28.59
C GLN A 667 -1.01 -31.90 -27.47
N LYS A 668 -1.49 -30.89 -26.75
CA LYS A 668 -2.46 -31.06 -25.66
C LYS A 668 -3.85 -31.40 -26.19
N GLN A 669 -4.20 -30.94 -27.40
CA GLN A 669 -5.44 -31.34 -28.08
C GLN A 669 -5.45 -32.83 -28.41
N ASN A 670 -4.34 -33.40 -28.89
CA ASN A 670 -4.24 -34.84 -29.14
C ASN A 670 -4.38 -35.67 -27.85
N GLU A 671 -3.74 -35.23 -26.76
CA GLU A 671 -3.88 -35.85 -25.44
C GLU A 671 -5.33 -35.77 -24.93
N PHE A 672 -5.97 -34.61 -25.11
CA PHE A 672 -7.37 -34.38 -24.76
C PHE A 672 -8.32 -35.26 -25.57
N ASP A 673 -8.16 -35.34 -26.89
CA ASP A 673 -9.06 -36.09 -27.76
C ASP A 673 -9.04 -37.58 -27.44
N LYS A 674 -7.85 -38.13 -27.15
CA LYS A 674 -7.70 -39.52 -26.71
C LYS A 674 -8.44 -39.76 -25.38
N TRP A 675 -8.19 -38.92 -24.39
CA TRP A 675 -8.85 -39.02 -23.08
C TRP A 675 -10.37 -38.83 -23.19
N TYR A 676 -10.82 -37.84 -23.95
CA TYR A 676 -12.24 -37.52 -24.09
C TYR A 676 -13.00 -38.64 -24.79
N GLU A 677 -12.44 -39.27 -25.81
CA GLU A 677 -13.09 -40.38 -26.51
C GLU A 677 -13.25 -41.62 -25.61
N GLU A 678 -12.27 -41.88 -24.74
CA GLU A 678 -12.31 -42.94 -23.73
C GLU A 678 -13.36 -42.64 -22.62
N GLU A 679 -13.48 -41.37 -22.21
CA GLU A 679 -14.25 -40.99 -21.02
C GLU A 679 -15.63 -40.36 -21.30
N LYS A 680 -15.96 -39.97 -22.54
CA LYS A 680 -17.17 -39.18 -22.86
C LYS A 680 -18.49 -39.76 -22.37
N ASN A 681 -18.58 -41.09 -22.24
CA ASN A 681 -19.80 -41.77 -21.83
C ASN A 681 -19.91 -41.93 -20.31
N HIS A 682 -18.91 -41.52 -19.53
CA HIS A 682 -18.97 -41.56 -18.07
C HIS A 682 -19.88 -40.45 -17.51
N GLN A 683 -20.56 -40.78 -16.41
CA GLN A 683 -21.34 -39.80 -15.67
C GLN A 683 -20.44 -38.71 -15.10
N PHE A 684 -20.90 -37.47 -15.17
CA PHE A 684 -20.17 -36.31 -14.70
C PHE A 684 -20.94 -35.58 -13.61
N CYS A 685 -20.31 -35.41 -12.44
CA CYS A 685 -20.80 -34.52 -11.39
C CYS A 685 -19.82 -33.36 -11.24
N LEU A 686 -20.31 -32.14 -11.45
CA LEU A 686 -19.48 -30.94 -11.39
C LEU A 686 -18.91 -30.72 -9.98
N ASP A 687 -19.69 -30.99 -8.93
CA ASP A 687 -19.28 -30.77 -7.55
C ASP A 687 -18.13 -31.71 -7.14
N GLU A 688 -18.17 -32.97 -7.60
CA GLU A 688 -17.07 -33.92 -7.42
C GLU A 688 -15.85 -33.53 -8.26
N ALA A 689 -16.06 -33.09 -9.50
CA ALA A 689 -14.97 -32.66 -10.38
C ALA A 689 -14.25 -31.41 -9.85
N LEU A 690 -15.00 -30.41 -9.34
CA LEU A 690 -14.46 -29.22 -8.68
C LEU A 690 -13.63 -29.61 -7.46
N ALA A 691 -14.14 -30.51 -6.63
CA ALA A 691 -13.45 -30.97 -5.43
C ALA A 691 -12.15 -31.69 -5.76
N GLU A 692 -12.17 -32.60 -6.71
CA GLU A 692 -11.01 -33.38 -7.10
C GLU A 692 -9.94 -32.49 -7.75
N TYR A 693 -10.32 -31.65 -8.71
CA TYR A 693 -9.41 -30.79 -9.45
C TYR A 693 -8.74 -29.74 -8.54
N CYS A 694 -9.54 -28.95 -7.82
CA CYS A 694 -9.01 -27.86 -6.99
C CYS A 694 -8.20 -28.41 -5.81
N THR A 695 -8.59 -29.55 -5.21
CA THR A 695 -7.81 -30.18 -4.14
C THR A 695 -6.50 -30.77 -4.66
N ASN A 696 -6.48 -31.32 -5.88
CA ASN A 696 -5.25 -31.79 -6.55
C ASN A 696 -4.24 -30.66 -6.78
N ASP A 697 -4.70 -29.51 -7.30
CA ASP A 697 -3.86 -28.33 -7.51
C ASP A 697 -3.24 -27.82 -6.21
N VAL A 698 -4.04 -27.74 -5.14
CA VAL A 698 -3.54 -27.37 -3.80
C VAL A 698 -2.55 -28.42 -3.26
N GLN A 699 -2.77 -29.71 -3.51
CA GLN A 699 -1.85 -30.76 -3.11
C GLN A 699 -0.50 -30.61 -3.83
N ILE A 700 -0.50 -30.44 -5.15
CA ILE A 700 0.70 -30.21 -5.96
C ILE A 700 1.46 -28.99 -5.43
N LEU A 701 0.75 -27.88 -5.20
CA LEU A 701 1.36 -26.65 -4.68
C LEU A 701 2.00 -26.86 -3.30
N THR A 702 1.32 -27.59 -2.41
CA THR A 702 1.82 -27.92 -1.07
C THR A 702 3.10 -28.74 -1.14
N GLU A 703 3.09 -29.83 -1.91
CA GLU A 703 4.24 -30.71 -2.13
C GLU A 703 5.43 -29.93 -2.70
N ALA A 704 5.18 -29.11 -3.72
CA ALA A 704 6.20 -28.29 -4.38
C ALA A 704 6.83 -27.29 -3.41
N LEU A 705 6.04 -26.59 -2.59
CA LEU A 705 6.56 -25.61 -1.63
C LEU A 705 7.35 -26.28 -0.49
N ILE A 706 6.93 -27.46 -0.02
CA ILE A 706 7.68 -28.25 0.96
C ILE A 706 9.01 -28.70 0.36
N ALA A 707 9.00 -29.24 -0.87
CA ALA A 707 10.20 -29.69 -1.57
C ALA A 707 11.16 -28.52 -1.86
N PHE A 708 10.65 -27.39 -2.34
CA PHE A 708 11.42 -26.15 -2.52
C PHE A 708 12.09 -25.72 -1.23
N ARG A 709 11.33 -25.67 -0.13
CA ARG A 709 11.84 -25.28 1.19
C ARG A 709 12.95 -26.24 1.64
N LYS A 710 12.78 -27.55 1.47
CA LYS A 710 13.79 -28.55 1.83
C LYS A 710 15.09 -28.34 1.04
N LYS A 711 14.99 -28.29 -0.31
CA LYS A 711 16.14 -28.06 -1.19
C LYS A 711 16.85 -26.74 -0.88
N PHE A 712 16.09 -25.66 -0.65
CA PHE A 712 16.67 -24.36 -0.31
C PHE A 712 17.47 -24.41 1.00
N MET A 713 16.93 -25.06 2.04
CA MET A 713 17.62 -25.22 3.32
C MET A 713 18.89 -26.07 3.19
N GLU A 714 18.87 -27.12 2.38
CA GLU A 714 20.04 -27.95 2.09
C GLU A 714 21.15 -27.17 1.38
N ILE A 715 20.81 -26.40 0.34
CA ILE A 715 21.77 -25.54 -0.38
C ILE A 715 22.37 -24.49 0.56
N SER A 716 21.53 -23.89 1.41
CA SER A 716 21.96 -22.89 2.39
C SER A 716 22.91 -23.46 3.43
N LYS A 717 22.75 -24.73 3.83
CA LYS A 717 23.68 -25.44 4.72
C LYS A 717 25.00 -25.81 4.03
N LYS A 718 24.97 -26.28 2.78
CA LYS A 718 26.18 -26.67 2.02
C LYS A 718 27.14 -25.49 1.80
N LYS A 719 26.64 -24.29 1.53
CA LYS A 719 27.48 -23.07 1.42
C LYS A 719 28.18 -22.68 2.73
N ILE A 720 27.68 -23.13 3.89
CA ILE A 720 28.29 -22.86 5.19
C ILE A 720 29.50 -23.79 5.43
N HIS A 721 29.51 -25.00 4.86
CA HIS A 721 30.65 -25.94 5.00
C HIS A 721 31.86 -25.60 4.11
N ASN A 722 31.67 -24.95 2.96
CA ASN A 722 32.78 -24.48 2.11
C ASN A 722 33.35 -23.11 2.55
N LEU A 723 32.92 -22.59 3.71
CA LEU A 723 33.38 -21.35 4.31
C LEU A 723 33.68 -21.62 5.79
N ASP A 724 34.73 -22.38 6.07
CA ASP A 724 35.16 -22.73 7.44
C ASP A 724 35.58 -21.51 8.30
N HIS A 725 35.56 -20.30 7.73
CA HIS A 725 35.78 -19.05 8.47
C HIS A 725 34.50 -18.24 8.79
N LEU A 726 33.32 -18.67 8.35
CA LEU A 726 32.06 -17.94 8.57
C LEU A 726 30.94 -18.87 9.07
N LYS A 727 31.15 -19.41 10.27
CA LYS A 727 30.10 -20.13 11.00
C LYS A 727 28.92 -19.20 11.31
N LYS A 728 27.73 -19.60 10.82
CA LYS A 728 26.35 -19.22 11.19
C LYS A 728 25.86 -17.94 10.50
N GLY A 729 24.81 -17.91 9.67
CA GLY A 729 23.74 -18.86 9.32
C GLY A 729 22.50 -18.00 9.03
N LEU A 730 21.96 -18.02 7.80
CA LEU A 730 20.84 -17.17 7.34
C LEU A 730 19.50 -17.93 7.44
N ILE A 731 18.39 -17.22 7.76
CA ILE A 731 17.00 -17.71 7.63
C ILE A 731 16.07 -16.58 7.12
N PHE A 732 15.13 -16.96 6.24
CA PHE A 732 14.03 -16.21 5.63
C PHE A 732 13.06 -15.52 6.58
#